data_AF-A0A2N9GB01-F1
#
_entry.id   AF-A0A2N9GB01-F1
#
_cell.length_a   1.000
_cell.length_b   1.000
_cell.length_c   1.000
_cell.angle_alpha   90.00
_cell.angle_beta   90.00
_cell.angle_gamma   90.00
#
_symmetry.space_group_name_H-M   'P 1'
#
loop_
_entity.id
_entity.type
_entity.pdbx_description
1 polymer ?
#
loop_
_entity_poly.entity_id
_entity_poly.type
_entity_poly.pdbx_seq_one_letter_code
_entity_poly.pdbx_strand_id
1 'polypeptide(L)'
;MAASETEISSARKRGAKMGLVELIKEVVFGMYNDKAPGPDGLPALFYKRYWSIVGKSVCDAVLNFFKSGHLLTEIIAKILVSRIRPVLDSLISPCQSAFIPDRWIVENQLIVQEILHSFKKRKVKGGFVALKVDLQKAYDRVNWSFLKEVLYRFGFHEKFIMWIMQCVTKVSFSILINGGKTKSFILPVGLRQGDPLSPYLFILCQEVLSRLIERSFASGAIHGVKMNTNGPAFTHVMYADDLMLFAKATTCEVQVLDECLEKYCEWFGQLINREKSGLIFSKLVVRERKRAIKLELNMKAISTAATYLSAPLFTSRSRTKDFKFLQDRLESKLKGWRCKSLSWAGRSTLIKSVAQALPTYTFASSDVPVAVCDKLDAATRRFWWKPNRESGSYLAWKAWDHLCSPKGLFETSTKLIGNGCIEKIQKILPRPRRAIERLKALIIKGACYIVGDGARIDIWKDPWVPLASRLSAKTKVWLVNAITKIPIPSTPSPDKLVWIHEPKGLFSVKSAYKCNQLEHPHISGSNIWSKLWKLNLHERSKMFIWRLGSGVLPTNLNFFLRVGHGNPKCPLCLTEDESIEHLFFKCNFARAMWFGLSWALRPDLINVASCSDIVELVVNPPMRPGENSCKSLKQRLSIHFALTLEHIWTCRNKAMELITALSQINLFWMAPPADVTKLNTDVAVRGNRSTIAVIARGESGAVVKAWAKVVDIEDPLVAEAIAIKWALELAESESFPNVIVESDSKICIDNFSDNSTSSYWKIDALIPDVHRLALHFLSCCFAWVKREANMVAHELAQSFSALSSVFSCNATSLPPSVFEAWKRDLLGLSLA
;
A
#
# COMPACT_ATOMS: atom_id res chain seq x y z
N MET A 1 19.39 22.27 -3.61
CA MET A 1 18.18 21.55 -3.13
C MET A 1 18.54 20.12 -2.75
N ALA A 2 19.16 19.97 -1.58
CA ALA A 2 19.16 18.73 -0.82
C ALA A 2 18.32 19.01 0.43
N ALA A 3 17.45 18.08 0.82
CA ALA A 3 16.88 18.12 2.16
C ALA A 3 17.97 17.63 3.14
N SER A 4 18.12 18.29 4.28
CA SER A 4 19.24 18.06 5.18
C SER A 4 19.17 16.70 5.88
N GLU A 5 20.33 16.13 6.22
CA GLU A 5 20.45 14.76 6.78
C GLU A 5 19.73 14.58 8.13
N THR A 6 19.39 15.69 8.78
CA THR A 6 18.49 15.78 9.93
C THR A 6 17.13 15.11 9.66
N GLU A 7 16.48 15.34 8.51
CA GLU A 7 15.17 14.76 8.18
C GLU A 7 15.17 13.24 8.13
N ILE A 8 16.23 12.65 7.55
CA ILE A 8 16.35 11.20 7.38
C ILE A 8 16.67 10.52 8.71
N SER A 9 17.47 11.17 9.56
CA SER A 9 17.67 10.72 10.95
C SER A 9 16.35 10.80 11.76
N SER A 10 15.54 11.84 11.51
CA SER A 10 14.22 12.02 12.11
C SER A 10 13.23 10.94 11.66
N ALA A 11 13.20 10.55 10.38
CA ALA A 11 12.36 9.44 9.91
C ALA A 11 12.72 8.10 10.57
N ARG A 12 14.02 7.80 10.72
CA ARG A 12 14.48 6.57 11.40
C ARG A 12 14.27 6.57 12.92
N LYS A 13 14.32 7.73 13.58
CA LYS A 13 13.90 7.86 14.99
C LYS A 13 12.38 7.79 15.16
N ARG A 14 11.60 8.32 14.20
CA ARG A 14 10.13 8.20 14.18
C ARG A 14 9.70 6.74 14.20
N GLY A 15 10.16 5.88 13.29
CA GLY A 15 9.71 4.47 13.22
C GLY A 15 9.90 3.60 14.49
N ALA A 16 10.69 4.06 15.47
CA ALA A 16 10.86 3.40 16.78
C ALA A 16 10.05 4.05 17.94
N LYS A 17 9.43 5.21 17.71
CA LYS A 17 8.53 5.91 18.65
C LYS A 17 7.12 6.19 18.08
N MET A 18 6.88 5.85 16.81
CA MET A 18 5.62 6.07 16.11
C MET A 18 4.52 5.20 16.69
N GLY A 19 3.39 5.81 17.04
CA GLY A 19 2.23 5.12 17.58
C GLY A 19 1.68 4.09 16.59
N LEU A 20 1.08 3.01 17.08
CA LEU A 20 0.52 1.98 16.21
C LEU A 20 -0.59 2.56 15.29
N VAL A 21 -1.35 3.55 15.78
CA VAL A 21 -2.30 4.37 15.01
C VAL A 21 -1.63 5.11 13.84
N GLU A 22 -0.46 5.72 14.07
CA GLU A 22 0.29 6.45 13.04
C GLU A 22 0.86 5.49 11.97
N LEU A 23 1.33 4.31 12.38
CA LEU A 23 1.78 3.25 11.46
C LEU A 23 0.62 2.71 10.60
N ILE A 24 -0.57 2.51 11.19
CA ILE A 24 -1.77 2.11 10.45
C ILE A 24 -2.13 3.19 9.41
N LYS A 25 -2.07 4.47 9.78
CA LYS A 25 -2.28 5.60 8.86
C LYS A 25 -1.25 5.62 7.73
N GLU A 26 0.04 5.47 8.02
CA GLU A 26 1.09 5.42 6.98
C GLU A 26 0.87 4.26 6.00
N VAL A 27 0.57 3.06 6.51
CA VAL A 27 0.30 1.87 5.69
C VAL A 27 -0.90 2.08 4.76
N VAL A 28 -2.00 2.66 5.25
CA VAL A 28 -3.18 2.99 4.43
C VAL A 28 -2.87 4.08 3.40
N PHE A 29 -2.16 5.13 3.79
CA PHE A 29 -1.80 6.23 2.87
C PHE A 29 -0.76 5.81 1.82
N GLY A 30 0.05 4.79 2.10
CA GLY A 30 0.98 4.15 1.17
C GLY A 30 0.35 3.17 0.16
N MET A 31 -0.93 2.79 0.31
CA MET A 31 -1.62 1.96 -0.68
C MET A 31 -1.87 2.71 -2.01
N TYR A 32 -1.88 2.02 -3.16
CA TYR A 32 -2.28 2.65 -4.43
C TYR A 32 -3.78 2.96 -4.42
N ASN A 33 -4.16 4.21 -4.72
CA ASN A 33 -5.54 4.72 -4.65
C ASN A 33 -6.55 3.80 -5.33
N ASP A 34 -6.23 3.36 -6.56
CA ASP A 34 -7.08 2.57 -7.45
C ASP A 34 -6.73 1.08 -7.44
N LYS A 35 -6.06 0.58 -6.40
CA LYS A 35 -5.92 -0.88 -6.21
C LYS A 35 -7.32 -1.48 -6.07
N ALA A 36 -7.53 -2.64 -6.69
CA ALA A 36 -8.79 -3.38 -6.60
C ALA A 36 -9.15 -3.58 -5.11
N PRO A 37 -10.42 -3.34 -4.72
CA PRO A 37 -10.85 -3.42 -3.33
C PRO A 37 -10.74 -4.83 -2.76
N GLY A 38 -10.74 -4.93 -1.44
CA GLY A 38 -10.81 -6.21 -0.73
C GLY A 38 -12.24 -6.77 -0.69
N PRO A 39 -12.49 -7.75 0.20
CA PRO A 39 -13.85 -8.23 0.49
C PRO A 39 -14.79 -7.14 1.02
N ASP A 40 -14.24 -6.03 1.52
CA ASP A 40 -14.95 -4.81 1.91
C ASP A 40 -15.64 -4.09 0.73
N GLY A 41 -15.13 -4.24 -0.50
CA GLY A 41 -15.55 -3.50 -1.68
C GLY A 41 -15.06 -2.05 -1.73
N LEU A 42 -14.16 -1.62 -0.83
CA LEU A 42 -13.73 -0.23 -0.69
C LEU A 42 -12.28 -0.04 -1.20
N PRO A 43 -12.03 0.83 -2.20
CA PRO A 43 -10.68 1.09 -2.69
C PRO A 43 -9.88 1.92 -1.68
N ALA A 44 -8.55 1.83 -1.71
CA ALA A 44 -7.69 2.60 -0.81
C ALA A 44 -7.94 4.13 -0.85
N LEU A 45 -8.39 4.66 -2.00
CA LEU A 45 -8.81 6.05 -2.14
C LEU A 45 -9.92 6.45 -1.15
N PHE A 46 -10.86 5.55 -0.84
CA PHE A 46 -11.94 5.82 0.13
C PHE A 46 -11.36 6.07 1.53
N TYR A 47 -10.52 5.16 2.02
CA TYR A 47 -9.91 5.26 3.34
C TYR A 47 -9.01 6.49 3.48
N LYS A 48 -8.32 6.93 2.42
CA LYS A 48 -7.56 8.19 2.43
C LYS A 48 -8.47 9.42 2.41
N ARG A 49 -9.50 9.43 1.56
CA ARG A 49 -10.43 10.57 1.37
C ARG A 49 -11.23 10.87 2.63
N TYR A 50 -11.65 9.83 3.35
CA TYR A 50 -12.51 9.93 4.52
C TYR A 50 -11.80 9.55 5.84
N TRP A 51 -10.46 9.67 5.89
CA TRP A 51 -9.67 9.26 7.06
C TRP A 51 -10.08 9.97 8.36
N SER A 52 -10.56 11.22 8.28
CA SER A 52 -11.11 11.96 9.42
C SER A 52 -12.36 11.29 10.04
N ILE A 53 -13.11 10.53 9.24
CA ILE A 53 -14.35 9.85 9.65
C ILE A 53 -14.06 8.39 10.04
N VAL A 54 -13.42 7.63 9.14
CA VAL A 54 -13.23 6.18 9.33
C VAL A 54 -11.92 5.78 10.00
N GLY A 55 -10.96 6.71 10.14
CA GLY A 55 -9.60 6.41 10.60
C GLY A 55 -9.54 5.83 12.01
N LYS A 56 -10.38 6.31 12.94
CA LYS A 56 -10.49 5.76 14.30
C LYS A 56 -10.95 4.30 14.25
N SER A 57 -12.09 4.02 13.61
CA SER A 57 -12.65 2.67 13.49
C SER A 57 -11.72 1.69 12.78
N VAL A 58 -10.96 2.14 11.76
CA VAL A 58 -9.92 1.33 11.10
C VAL A 58 -8.77 1.00 12.05
N CYS A 59 -8.33 1.96 12.87
CA CYS A 59 -7.30 1.71 13.87
C CYS A 59 -7.79 0.78 14.99
N ASP A 60 -9.00 0.99 15.50
CA ASP A 60 -9.60 0.14 16.54
C ASP A 60 -9.83 -1.30 16.04
N ALA A 61 -10.23 -1.49 14.78
CA ALA A 61 -10.35 -2.81 14.16
C ALA A 61 -9.00 -3.54 14.04
N VAL A 62 -7.92 -2.83 13.69
CA VAL A 62 -6.56 -3.41 13.65
C VAL A 62 -6.01 -3.68 15.06
N LEU A 63 -6.27 -2.80 16.03
CA LEU A 63 -5.93 -3.02 17.43
C LEU A 63 -6.67 -4.24 18.01
N ASN A 64 -7.94 -4.41 17.64
CA ASN A 64 -8.73 -5.58 18.03
C ASN A 64 -8.22 -6.86 17.35
N PHE A 65 -7.76 -6.83 16.09
CA PHE A 65 -7.08 -8.00 15.50
C PHE A 65 -5.89 -8.47 16.35
N PHE A 66 -5.03 -7.55 16.82
CA PHE A 66 -3.89 -7.93 17.66
C PHE A 66 -4.28 -8.47 19.06
N LYS A 67 -5.54 -8.27 19.50
CA LYS A 67 -6.10 -8.80 20.75
C LYS A 67 -6.89 -10.10 20.56
N SER A 68 -7.72 -10.22 19.51
CA SER A 68 -8.67 -11.32 19.30
C SER A 68 -8.38 -12.21 18.09
N GLY A 69 -7.51 -11.79 17.16
CA GLY A 69 -7.16 -12.55 15.95
C GLY A 69 -8.29 -12.66 14.90
N HIS A 70 -9.29 -11.78 14.94
CA HIS A 70 -10.46 -11.80 14.04
C HIS A 70 -10.56 -10.59 13.12
N LEU A 71 -9.70 -10.53 12.11
CA LEU A 71 -9.90 -9.74 10.89
C LEU A 71 -8.95 -10.20 9.77
N LEU A 72 -9.38 -10.09 8.50
CA LEU A 72 -8.54 -10.25 7.32
C LEU A 72 -8.53 -8.95 6.53
N THR A 73 -7.47 -8.14 6.65
CA THR A 73 -7.27 -6.95 5.81
C THR A 73 -5.87 -6.92 5.21
N GLU A 74 -5.76 -6.33 4.02
CA GLU A 74 -4.46 -6.03 3.39
C GLU A 74 -3.59 -5.13 4.29
N ILE A 75 -4.23 -4.33 5.16
CA ILE A 75 -3.59 -3.45 6.14
C ILE A 75 -2.76 -4.27 7.15
N ILE A 76 -3.33 -5.32 7.75
CA ILE A 76 -2.63 -6.16 8.74
C ILE A 76 -1.42 -6.84 8.10
N ALA A 77 -1.60 -7.45 6.93
CA ALA A 77 -0.52 -8.15 6.25
C ALA A 77 0.62 -7.18 5.85
N LYS A 78 0.30 -5.94 5.44
CA LYS A 78 1.27 -4.85 5.24
C LYS A 78 1.98 -4.39 6.52
N ILE A 79 1.31 -4.38 7.66
CA ILE A 79 1.93 -4.07 8.96
C ILE A 79 2.90 -5.19 9.37
N LEU A 80 2.54 -6.46 9.18
CA LEU A 80 3.46 -7.59 9.41
C LEU A 80 4.67 -7.50 8.46
N VAL A 81 4.43 -7.20 7.18
CA VAL A 81 5.50 -7.00 6.20
C VAL A 81 6.39 -5.81 6.53
N SER A 82 5.87 -4.68 7.02
CA SER A 82 6.73 -3.54 7.41
C SER A 82 7.63 -3.84 8.61
N ARG A 83 7.32 -4.90 9.40
CA ARG A 83 8.19 -5.46 10.45
C ARG A 83 9.14 -6.55 9.93
N ILE A 84 8.73 -7.38 8.98
CA ILE A 84 9.60 -8.42 8.37
C ILE A 84 10.65 -7.78 7.46
N ARG A 85 10.24 -6.83 6.61
CA ARG A 85 11.09 -6.15 5.63
C ARG A 85 12.48 -5.78 6.19
N PRO A 86 12.62 -5.01 7.28
CA PRO A 86 13.93 -4.61 7.81
C PRO A 86 14.88 -5.74 8.23
N VAL A 87 14.38 -6.94 8.51
CA VAL A 87 15.22 -8.07 8.98
C VAL A 87 15.57 -9.07 7.87
N LEU A 88 14.91 -9.01 6.71
CA LEU A 88 15.17 -9.94 5.60
C LEU A 88 16.65 -9.95 5.17
N ASP A 89 17.38 -8.83 5.29
CA ASP A 89 18.77 -8.72 4.82
C ASP A 89 19.70 -9.74 5.47
N SER A 90 19.66 -9.77 6.80
CA SER A 90 20.36 -10.75 7.63
C SER A 90 19.83 -12.19 7.51
N LEU A 91 18.60 -12.40 7.04
CA LEU A 91 17.93 -13.71 7.13
C LEU A 91 17.96 -14.54 5.84
N ILE A 92 18.38 -13.99 4.70
CA ILE A 92 18.32 -14.68 3.40
C ILE A 92 19.66 -14.52 2.65
N SER A 93 20.11 -15.54 1.93
CA SER A 93 21.36 -15.61 1.17
C SER A 93 21.50 -14.50 0.10
N PRO A 94 22.73 -14.09 -0.30
CA PRO A 94 22.98 -13.28 -1.49
C PRO A 94 22.55 -13.92 -2.83
N CYS A 95 22.25 -15.22 -2.88
CA CYS A 95 21.89 -15.91 -4.13
C CYS A 95 20.42 -15.76 -4.56
N GLN A 96 19.49 -15.48 -3.63
CA GLN A 96 18.09 -15.15 -3.93
C GLN A 96 17.94 -13.63 -4.17
N SER A 97 17.23 -13.24 -5.22
CA SER A 97 17.06 -11.82 -5.63
C SER A 97 15.61 -11.38 -5.86
N ALA A 98 14.63 -12.29 -5.94
CA ALA A 98 13.23 -11.87 -6.12
C ALA A 98 12.62 -11.38 -4.82
N PHE A 99 11.72 -10.38 -4.93
CA PHE A 99 10.97 -9.78 -3.82
C PHE A 99 11.81 -9.20 -2.69
N ILE A 100 13.11 -9.28 -2.88
CA ILE A 100 14.12 -8.66 -2.09
C ILE A 100 14.40 -7.33 -2.77
N PRO A 101 14.17 -6.23 -2.07
CA PRO A 101 14.32 -4.93 -2.69
C PRO A 101 15.82 -4.51 -2.69
N ASP A 102 16.18 -3.45 -3.42
CA ASP A 102 17.53 -3.16 -3.96
C ASP A 102 18.14 -4.23 -4.89
N ARG A 103 17.81 -5.52 -4.72
CA ARG A 103 18.29 -6.58 -5.61
C ARG A 103 17.59 -6.48 -6.95
N TRP A 104 18.37 -6.25 -7.99
CA TRP A 104 17.85 -5.99 -9.32
C TRP A 104 17.82 -7.27 -10.13
N ILE A 105 16.64 -7.63 -10.65
CA ILE A 105 16.39 -8.82 -11.49
C ILE A 105 17.41 -9.00 -12.64
N VAL A 106 17.94 -7.88 -13.18
CA VAL A 106 18.96 -7.88 -14.24
C VAL A 106 20.29 -8.48 -13.77
N GLU A 107 20.67 -8.35 -12.48
CA GLU A 107 21.90 -8.95 -11.94
C GLU A 107 21.88 -10.48 -12.10
N ASN A 108 20.76 -11.12 -11.76
CA ASN A 108 20.59 -12.57 -11.93
C ASN A 108 20.70 -12.96 -13.42
N GLN A 109 20.07 -12.18 -14.30
CA GLN A 109 20.14 -12.44 -15.75
C GLN A 109 21.59 -12.37 -16.26
N LEU A 110 22.35 -11.33 -15.87
CA LEU A 110 23.75 -11.13 -16.27
C LEU A 110 24.67 -12.21 -15.70
N ILE A 111 24.52 -12.58 -14.43
CA ILE A 111 25.30 -13.68 -13.81
C ILE A 111 25.07 -14.99 -14.56
N VAL A 112 23.82 -15.35 -14.83
CA VAL A 112 23.48 -16.58 -15.56
C VAL A 112 24.00 -16.53 -17.00
N GLN A 113 23.85 -15.40 -17.70
CA GLN A 113 24.34 -15.26 -19.08
C GLN A 113 25.87 -15.34 -19.18
N GLU A 114 26.63 -14.74 -18.26
CA GLU A 114 28.10 -14.86 -18.26
C GLU A 114 28.56 -16.27 -17.85
N ILE A 115 27.90 -16.94 -16.90
CA ILE A 115 28.18 -18.36 -16.60
C ILE A 115 28.01 -19.21 -17.86
N LEU A 116 26.91 -19.06 -18.60
CA LEU A 116 26.64 -19.84 -19.81
C LEU A 116 27.48 -19.42 -21.03
N HIS A 117 27.97 -18.18 -21.07
CA HIS A 117 29.00 -17.75 -22.02
C HIS A 117 30.35 -18.42 -21.72
N SER A 118 30.72 -18.49 -20.44
CA SER A 118 31.92 -19.18 -19.97
C SER A 118 31.93 -20.66 -20.39
N PHE A 119 30.77 -21.33 -20.32
CA PHE A 119 30.59 -22.74 -20.71
C PHE A 119 30.86 -23.00 -22.21
N LYS A 120 30.68 -21.98 -23.07
CA LYS A 120 30.97 -22.04 -24.51
C LYS A 120 32.45 -21.78 -24.81
N LYS A 121 33.08 -20.84 -24.09
CA LYS A 121 34.46 -20.37 -24.33
C LYS A 121 35.54 -21.21 -23.64
N ARG A 122 35.35 -21.63 -22.39
CA ARG A 122 36.41 -22.19 -21.53
C ARG A 122 36.67 -23.66 -21.80
N LYS A 123 37.96 -24.04 -21.78
CA LYS A 123 38.45 -25.42 -21.94
C LYS A 123 38.85 -26.03 -20.57
N VAL A 124 37.89 -26.27 -19.69
CA VAL A 124 38.14 -26.90 -18.37
C VAL A 124 37.95 -28.42 -18.47
N LYS A 125 38.93 -29.21 -18.02
CA LYS A 125 38.88 -30.69 -17.99
C LYS A 125 37.70 -31.17 -17.12
N GLY A 126 36.97 -32.20 -17.58
CA GLY A 126 35.72 -32.66 -16.95
C GLY A 126 34.50 -31.76 -17.27
N GLY A 127 34.66 -30.45 -17.16
CA GLY A 127 33.64 -29.46 -17.51
C GLY A 127 32.59 -29.20 -16.42
N PHE A 128 31.53 -28.49 -16.78
CA PHE A 128 30.49 -27.99 -15.87
C PHE A 128 29.09 -28.31 -16.39
N VAL A 129 28.13 -28.35 -15.46
CA VAL A 129 26.70 -28.47 -15.73
C VAL A 129 25.95 -27.34 -15.03
N ALA A 130 24.88 -26.87 -15.65
CA ALA A 130 23.89 -25.98 -15.05
C ALA A 130 22.50 -26.61 -15.18
N LEU A 131 21.71 -26.53 -14.12
CA LEU A 131 20.36 -27.05 -14.04
C LEU A 131 19.39 -25.86 -13.98
N LYS A 132 18.44 -25.75 -14.91
CA LYS A 132 17.25 -24.92 -14.69
C LYS A 132 16.20 -25.80 -14.01
N VAL A 133 15.69 -25.38 -12.86
CA VAL A 133 14.68 -26.13 -12.11
C VAL A 133 13.37 -25.33 -12.08
N ASP A 134 12.26 -26.00 -12.44
CA ASP A 134 10.89 -25.46 -12.48
C ASP A 134 10.07 -26.12 -11.35
N LEU A 135 9.41 -25.32 -10.51
CA LEU A 135 8.66 -25.80 -9.34
C LEU A 135 7.16 -25.90 -9.65
N GLN A 136 6.56 -27.05 -9.34
CA GLN A 136 5.12 -27.26 -9.55
C GLN A 136 4.28 -26.46 -8.55
N LYS A 137 3.58 -25.41 -9.02
CA LYS A 137 2.61 -24.62 -8.22
C LYS A 137 3.23 -24.13 -6.91
N ALA A 138 4.35 -23.40 -7.02
CA ALA A 138 5.26 -23.15 -5.90
C ALA A 138 4.59 -22.59 -4.62
N TYR A 139 3.62 -21.67 -4.77
CA TYR A 139 2.84 -21.08 -3.66
C TYR A 139 1.79 -22.02 -3.09
N ASP A 140 1.11 -22.80 -3.94
CA ASP A 140 -0.08 -23.58 -3.56
C ASP A 140 0.29 -24.81 -2.70
N ARG A 141 1.58 -25.20 -2.70
CA ARG A 141 2.10 -26.41 -2.03
C ARG A 141 2.81 -26.17 -0.68
N VAL A 142 2.96 -24.93 -0.23
CA VAL A 142 3.76 -24.59 0.96
C VAL A 142 3.18 -25.25 2.22
N ASN A 143 3.92 -26.16 2.85
CA ASN A 143 3.49 -26.80 4.09
C ASN A 143 3.50 -25.80 5.27
N TRP A 144 2.37 -25.69 5.97
CA TRP A 144 2.19 -24.76 7.10
C TRP A 144 2.95 -25.15 8.37
N SER A 145 3.18 -26.44 8.63
CA SER A 145 3.99 -26.86 9.79
C SER A 145 5.47 -26.52 9.57
N PHE A 146 5.99 -26.80 8.38
CA PHE A 146 7.32 -26.40 7.94
C PHE A 146 7.50 -24.88 8.00
N LEU A 147 6.53 -24.10 7.49
CA LEU A 147 6.54 -22.64 7.59
C LEU A 147 6.62 -22.15 9.05
N LYS A 148 5.82 -22.72 9.96
CA LYS A 148 5.86 -22.35 11.39
C LYS A 148 7.23 -22.64 12.00
N GLU A 149 7.79 -23.82 11.73
CA GLU A 149 9.10 -24.24 12.23
C GLU A 149 10.23 -23.38 11.65
N VAL A 150 10.20 -23.07 10.35
CA VAL A 150 11.16 -22.16 9.70
C VAL A 150 11.15 -20.78 10.36
N LEU A 151 9.97 -20.20 10.61
CA LEU A 151 9.85 -18.91 11.32
C LEU A 151 10.39 -18.98 12.76
N TYR A 152 10.15 -20.10 13.45
CA TYR A 152 10.68 -20.34 14.81
C TYR A 152 12.22 -20.45 14.81
N ARG A 153 12.80 -21.22 13.87
CA ARG A 153 14.26 -21.36 13.68
C ARG A 153 14.94 -20.07 13.22
N PHE A 154 14.21 -19.17 12.56
CA PHE A 154 14.66 -17.81 12.28
C PHE A 154 14.63 -16.86 13.49
N GLY A 155 14.13 -17.30 14.65
CA GLY A 155 14.09 -16.50 15.87
C GLY A 155 12.96 -15.47 15.92
N PHE A 156 11.91 -15.62 15.10
CA PHE A 156 10.72 -14.77 15.24
C PHE A 156 9.99 -15.08 16.55
N HIS A 157 9.64 -14.03 17.32
CA HIS A 157 8.93 -14.18 18.60
C HIS A 157 7.58 -14.90 18.41
N GLU A 158 7.21 -15.82 19.30
CA GLU A 158 6.02 -16.68 19.15
C GLU A 158 4.73 -15.91 18.85
N LYS A 159 4.40 -14.84 19.61
CA LYS A 159 3.25 -13.95 19.32
C LYS A 159 3.23 -13.41 17.87
N PHE A 160 4.38 -13.15 17.27
CA PHE A 160 4.50 -12.69 15.88
C PHE A 160 4.26 -13.83 14.88
N ILE A 161 4.79 -15.03 15.17
CA ILE A 161 4.49 -16.25 14.42
C ILE A 161 2.99 -16.56 14.48
N MET A 162 2.36 -16.42 15.66
CA MET A 162 0.92 -16.59 15.84
C MET A 162 0.12 -15.66 14.93
N TRP A 163 0.46 -14.37 14.84
CA TRP A 163 -0.23 -13.43 13.93
C TRP A 163 -0.03 -13.81 12.45
N ILE A 164 1.18 -14.20 12.05
CA ILE A 164 1.45 -14.72 10.68
C ILE A 164 0.57 -15.96 10.40
N MET A 165 0.57 -16.94 11.31
CA MET A 165 -0.21 -18.16 11.14
C MET A 165 -1.71 -17.91 11.20
N GLN A 166 -2.21 -16.88 11.90
CA GLN A 166 -3.62 -16.47 11.82
C GLN A 166 -3.98 -15.91 10.43
N CYS A 167 -3.09 -15.16 9.77
CA CYS A 167 -3.28 -14.70 8.40
C CYS A 167 -3.24 -15.85 7.37
N VAL A 168 -2.38 -16.85 7.59
CA VAL A 168 -2.15 -17.98 6.67
C VAL A 168 -3.15 -19.13 6.87
N THR A 169 -3.63 -19.41 8.09
CA THR A 169 -4.51 -20.56 8.36
C THR A 169 -6.01 -20.27 8.21
N LYS A 170 -6.47 -19.04 8.51
CA LYS A 170 -7.89 -18.64 8.41
C LYS A 170 -8.33 -18.36 6.96
N VAL A 171 -7.88 -19.18 6.01
CA VAL A 171 -8.13 -19.02 4.57
C VAL A 171 -9.12 -20.08 4.09
N SER A 172 -10.31 -19.65 3.70
CA SER A 172 -11.25 -20.49 2.97
C SER A 172 -11.15 -20.25 1.47
N PHE A 173 -11.15 -21.35 0.72
CA PHE A 173 -11.16 -21.40 -0.74
C PHE A 173 -12.54 -21.84 -1.22
N SER A 174 -12.90 -21.45 -2.44
CA SER A 174 -14.12 -21.91 -3.12
C SER A 174 -13.82 -22.01 -4.61
N ILE A 175 -14.16 -23.13 -5.23
CA ILE A 175 -13.95 -23.33 -6.66
C ILE A 175 -15.11 -22.68 -7.41
N LEU A 176 -14.84 -22.12 -8.60
CA LEU A 176 -15.87 -21.64 -9.51
C LEU A 176 -16.10 -22.70 -10.60
N ILE A 177 -17.21 -23.43 -10.53
CA ILE A 177 -17.59 -24.47 -11.49
C ILE A 177 -18.78 -23.96 -12.31
N ASN A 178 -18.63 -23.87 -13.62
CA ASN A 178 -19.67 -23.38 -14.56
C ASN A 178 -20.26 -22.00 -14.20
N GLY A 179 -19.51 -21.17 -13.45
CA GLY A 179 -19.95 -19.87 -12.94
C GLY A 179 -20.59 -19.90 -11.55
N GLY A 180 -20.95 -21.08 -11.03
CA GLY A 180 -21.38 -21.28 -9.64
C GLY A 180 -20.19 -21.37 -8.69
N LYS A 181 -20.31 -20.74 -7.51
CA LYS A 181 -19.32 -20.83 -6.43
C LYS A 181 -19.62 -22.06 -5.56
N THR A 182 -18.67 -22.97 -5.38
CA THR A 182 -18.85 -24.12 -4.48
C THR A 182 -18.95 -23.69 -3.02
N LYS A 183 -19.40 -24.61 -2.15
CA LYS A 183 -19.19 -24.49 -0.70
C LYS A 183 -17.71 -24.19 -0.40
N SER A 184 -17.46 -23.36 0.60
CA SER A 184 -16.12 -22.96 1.01
C SER A 184 -15.45 -24.03 1.86
N PHE A 185 -14.20 -24.35 1.54
CA PHE A 185 -13.37 -25.33 2.26
C PHE A 185 -12.04 -24.70 2.68
N ILE A 186 -11.37 -25.25 3.69
CA ILE A 186 -10.04 -24.83 4.13
C ILE A 186 -9.04 -25.87 3.59
N LEU A 187 -7.93 -25.41 3.00
CA LEU A 187 -6.80 -26.26 2.64
C LEU A 187 -5.74 -26.16 3.75
N PRO A 188 -5.10 -27.25 4.20
CA PRO A 188 -4.08 -27.21 5.25
C PRO A 188 -2.68 -26.80 4.75
N VAL A 189 -2.58 -26.32 3.50
CA VAL A 189 -1.33 -25.99 2.80
C VAL A 189 -1.54 -24.81 1.85
N GLY A 190 -0.43 -24.16 1.51
CA GLY A 190 -0.36 -23.13 0.47
C GLY A 190 -0.36 -21.70 1.00
N LEU A 191 0.08 -20.78 0.15
CA LEU A 191 0.11 -19.34 0.40
C LEU A 191 -0.75 -18.61 -0.62
N ARG A 192 -1.33 -17.47 -0.21
CA ARG A 192 -2.28 -16.71 -1.04
C ARG A 192 -1.55 -15.96 -2.15
N GLN A 193 -1.65 -16.44 -3.39
CA GLN A 193 -1.35 -15.63 -4.57
C GLN A 193 -2.32 -14.44 -4.61
N GLY A 194 -1.86 -13.26 -4.20
CA GLY A 194 -2.71 -12.08 -3.99
C GLY A 194 -2.49 -11.37 -2.65
N ASP A 195 -1.89 -12.03 -1.67
CA ASP A 195 -1.70 -11.53 -0.31
C ASP A 195 -0.31 -10.92 -0.07
N PRO A 196 -0.22 -9.67 0.42
CA PRO A 196 1.02 -9.01 0.84
C PRO A 196 2.14 -9.87 1.43
N LEU A 197 1.80 -10.68 2.43
CA LEU A 197 2.76 -11.38 3.27
C LEU A 197 3.34 -12.62 2.57
N SER A 198 2.53 -13.26 1.74
CA SER A 198 2.79 -14.58 1.17
C SER A 198 4.14 -14.74 0.46
N PRO A 199 4.62 -13.86 -0.45
CA PRO A 199 5.89 -14.11 -1.12
C PRO A 199 7.13 -13.81 -0.27
N TYR A 200 7.00 -13.15 0.88
CA TYR A 200 8.08 -13.10 1.90
C TYR A 200 8.22 -14.43 2.63
N LEU A 201 7.09 -15.02 3.04
CA LEU A 201 7.07 -16.35 3.66
C LEU A 201 7.63 -17.41 2.69
N PHE A 202 7.31 -17.28 1.39
CA PHE A 202 7.86 -18.13 0.35
C PHE A 202 9.40 -18.08 0.30
N ILE A 203 10.01 -16.89 0.20
CA ILE A 203 11.49 -16.79 0.12
C ILE A 203 12.18 -17.17 1.44
N LEU A 204 11.53 -16.98 2.60
CA LEU A 204 12.04 -17.46 3.89
C LEU A 204 12.06 -18.99 3.96
N CYS A 205 11.04 -19.68 3.45
CA CYS A 205 11.06 -21.14 3.37
C CYS A 205 12.01 -21.66 2.29
N GLN A 206 12.14 -20.96 1.15
CA GLN A 206 13.05 -21.35 0.07
C GLN A 206 14.54 -21.16 0.43
N GLU A 207 14.86 -20.23 1.34
CA GLU A 207 16.21 -20.03 1.88
C GLU A 207 16.79 -21.31 2.51
N VAL A 208 15.96 -22.25 2.98
CA VAL A 208 16.42 -23.55 3.48
C VAL A 208 17.16 -24.33 2.40
N LEU A 209 16.73 -24.27 1.14
CA LEU A 209 17.46 -24.86 0.00
C LEU A 209 18.79 -24.15 -0.25
N SER A 210 18.83 -22.82 -0.13
CA SER A 210 20.07 -22.03 -0.22
C SER A 210 21.11 -22.56 0.77
N ARG A 211 20.69 -22.75 2.03
CA ARG A 211 21.56 -23.24 3.11
C ARG A 211 21.97 -24.70 2.98
N LEU A 212 21.12 -25.57 2.43
CA LEU A 212 21.49 -26.95 2.11
C LEU A 212 22.60 -26.99 1.06
N ILE A 213 22.46 -26.21 -0.03
CA ILE A 213 23.47 -26.11 -1.09
C ILE A 213 24.76 -25.43 -0.57
N GLU A 214 24.64 -24.38 0.25
CA GLU A 214 25.79 -23.69 0.87
C GLU A 214 26.53 -24.59 1.87
N ARG A 215 25.83 -25.44 2.63
CA ARG A 215 26.46 -26.46 3.51
C ARG A 215 27.22 -27.51 2.70
N SER A 216 26.63 -28.00 1.61
CA SER A 216 27.28 -28.95 0.69
C SER A 216 28.44 -28.33 -0.12
N PHE A 217 28.44 -27.00 -0.29
CA PHE A 217 29.60 -26.26 -0.81
C PHE A 217 30.70 -26.11 0.24
N ALA A 218 30.34 -25.77 1.49
CA ALA A 218 31.27 -25.61 2.60
C ALA A 218 31.99 -26.92 2.99
N SER A 219 31.35 -28.08 2.82
CA SER A 219 31.99 -29.40 2.98
C SER A 219 32.83 -29.84 1.78
N GLY A 220 32.88 -29.07 0.69
CA GLY A 220 33.58 -29.43 -0.54
C GLY A 220 32.86 -30.45 -1.42
N ALA A 221 31.66 -30.91 -1.04
CA ALA A 221 30.87 -31.87 -1.82
C ALA A 221 30.31 -31.27 -3.14
N ILE A 222 30.16 -29.94 -3.21
CA ILE A 222 29.84 -29.19 -4.44
C ILE A 222 30.90 -28.09 -4.62
N HIS A 223 31.41 -27.89 -5.83
CA HIS A 223 32.44 -26.86 -6.09
C HIS A 223 31.93 -25.62 -6.84
N GLY A 224 30.76 -25.70 -7.48
CA GLY A 224 30.19 -24.62 -8.28
C GLY A 224 31.06 -24.18 -9.48
N VAL A 225 30.82 -22.97 -9.97
CA VAL A 225 31.53 -22.38 -11.12
C VAL A 225 32.20 -21.07 -10.73
N LYS A 226 33.53 -20.99 -10.86
CA LYS A 226 34.31 -19.75 -10.64
C LYS A 226 34.57 -19.00 -11.95
N MET A 227 34.33 -17.69 -11.98
CA MET A 227 34.66 -16.84 -13.15
C MET A 227 36.14 -16.45 -13.24
N ASN A 228 36.83 -16.37 -12.12
CA ASN A 228 38.24 -15.99 -12.02
C ASN A 228 38.88 -16.83 -10.90
N THR A 229 40.21 -16.97 -10.92
CA THR A 229 40.97 -17.75 -9.92
C THR A 229 40.62 -17.34 -8.50
N ASN A 230 40.61 -16.03 -8.24
CA ASN A 230 40.26 -15.41 -6.96
C ASN A 230 38.77 -15.03 -6.86
N GLY A 231 37.93 -15.58 -7.75
CA GLY A 231 36.51 -15.25 -7.85
C GLY A 231 35.63 -16.01 -6.84
N PRO A 232 34.41 -15.50 -6.58
CA PRO A 232 33.37 -16.33 -5.97
C PRO A 232 33.07 -17.54 -6.87
N ALA A 233 32.73 -18.67 -6.23
CA ALA A 233 32.09 -19.79 -6.92
C ALA A 233 30.58 -19.57 -6.86
N PHE A 234 29.91 -19.67 -8.01
CA PHE A 234 28.45 -19.68 -8.08
C PHE A 234 27.98 -21.14 -8.04
N THR A 235 27.21 -21.51 -7.03
CA THR A 235 26.54 -22.82 -6.92
C THR A 235 25.07 -22.74 -7.31
N HIS A 236 24.43 -21.59 -7.11
CA HIS A 236 23.05 -21.35 -7.48
C HIS A 236 22.73 -19.85 -7.62
N VAL A 237 21.66 -19.55 -8.35
CA VAL A 237 21.04 -18.23 -8.49
C VAL A 237 19.52 -18.45 -8.48
N MET A 238 18.80 -17.75 -7.60
CA MET A 238 17.35 -17.88 -7.45
C MET A 238 16.65 -16.54 -7.68
N TYR A 239 15.49 -16.59 -8.34
CA TYR A 239 14.56 -15.49 -8.46
C TYR A 239 13.15 -16.03 -8.19
N ALA A 240 12.77 -16.08 -6.91
CA ALA A 240 11.58 -16.79 -6.43
C ALA A 240 11.59 -18.24 -6.98
N ASP A 241 10.55 -18.65 -7.70
CA ASP A 241 10.39 -19.98 -8.30
C ASP A 241 11.23 -20.24 -9.57
N ASP A 242 11.98 -19.25 -10.10
CA ASP A 242 12.95 -19.41 -11.19
C ASP A 242 14.35 -19.75 -10.60
N LEU A 243 14.71 -21.04 -10.55
CA LEU A 243 16.00 -21.53 -10.02
C LEU A 243 17.00 -21.93 -11.13
N MET A 244 18.25 -21.49 -10.97
CA MET A 244 19.41 -21.94 -11.76
C MET A 244 20.50 -22.47 -10.82
N LEU A 245 20.87 -23.74 -10.93
CA LEU A 245 21.92 -24.40 -10.14
C LEU A 245 23.16 -24.70 -11.00
N PHE A 246 24.34 -24.80 -10.39
CA PHE A 246 25.64 -24.86 -11.06
C PHE A 246 26.63 -25.78 -10.32
N ALA A 247 27.25 -26.73 -11.03
CA ALA A 247 28.23 -27.67 -10.48
C ALA A 247 29.25 -28.13 -11.54
N LYS A 248 30.29 -28.87 -11.13
CA LYS A 248 31.11 -29.63 -12.10
C LYS A 248 30.26 -30.73 -12.75
N ALA A 249 30.60 -31.09 -13.99
CA ALA A 249 29.99 -32.23 -14.67
C ALA A 249 30.60 -33.55 -14.18
N THR A 250 30.14 -33.97 -13.00
CA THR A 250 30.52 -35.18 -12.27
C THR A 250 29.25 -35.70 -11.59
N THR A 251 28.99 -37.00 -11.66
CA THR A 251 27.80 -37.62 -11.04
C THR A 251 27.73 -37.30 -9.54
N CYS A 252 28.82 -37.44 -8.79
CA CYS A 252 28.86 -37.10 -7.36
C CYS A 252 28.38 -35.65 -7.03
N GLU A 253 28.86 -34.60 -7.71
CA GLU A 253 28.36 -33.23 -7.47
C GLU A 253 26.90 -33.02 -7.93
N VAL A 254 26.43 -33.84 -8.88
CA VAL A 254 25.04 -33.83 -9.38
C VAL A 254 24.10 -34.54 -8.41
N GLN A 255 24.45 -35.74 -7.96
CA GLN A 255 23.73 -36.51 -6.96
C GLN A 255 23.56 -35.70 -5.66
N VAL A 256 24.63 -35.06 -5.16
CA VAL A 256 24.55 -34.21 -3.96
C VAL A 256 23.62 -33.00 -4.16
N LEU A 257 23.51 -32.46 -5.39
CA LEU A 257 22.53 -31.42 -5.71
C LEU A 257 21.09 -31.96 -5.74
N ASP A 258 20.84 -33.12 -6.34
CA ASP A 258 19.50 -33.70 -6.40
C ASP A 258 19.04 -34.17 -5.01
N GLU A 259 19.93 -34.74 -4.19
CA GLU A 259 19.67 -35.04 -2.78
C GLU A 259 19.32 -33.79 -1.96
N CYS A 260 19.97 -32.65 -2.20
CA CYS A 260 19.62 -31.38 -1.54
C CYS A 260 18.24 -30.87 -1.98
N LEU A 261 17.88 -31.08 -3.26
CA LEU A 261 16.58 -30.75 -3.81
C LEU A 261 15.47 -31.65 -3.27
N GLU A 262 15.69 -32.96 -3.18
CA GLU A 262 14.69 -33.93 -2.71
C GLU A 262 14.43 -33.79 -1.21
N LYS A 263 15.46 -33.63 -0.37
CA LYS A 263 15.31 -33.33 1.07
C LYS A 263 14.56 -32.02 1.31
N TYR A 264 14.80 -31.00 0.48
CA TYR A 264 14.02 -29.75 0.52
C TYR A 264 12.56 -29.96 0.07
N CYS A 265 12.32 -30.71 -1.01
CA CYS A 265 10.98 -31.01 -1.50
C CYS A 265 10.14 -31.79 -0.47
N GLU A 266 10.74 -32.78 0.18
CA GLU A 266 10.16 -33.55 1.28
C GLU A 266 9.72 -32.65 2.43
N TRP A 267 10.62 -31.81 2.96
CA TRP A 267 10.31 -30.97 4.13
C TRP A 267 9.33 -29.83 3.80
N PHE A 268 9.46 -29.21 2.62
CA PHE A 268 8.63 -28.08 2.20
C PHE A 268 7.23 -28.50 1.72
N GLY A 269 7.10 -29.71 1.16
CA GLY A 269 5.91 -30.17 0.41
C GLY A 269 5.91 -29.79 -1.07
N GLN A 270 7.02 -29.27 -1.59
CA GLN A 270 7.15 -28.86 -3.00
C GLN A 270 7.50 -30.05 -3.92
N LEU A 271 7.17 -29.95 -5.20
CA LEU A 271 7.56 -30.93 -6.22
C LEU A 271 8.23 -30.24 -7.41
N ILE A 272 9.29 -30.86 -7.93
CA ILE A 272 9.99 -30.41 -9.13
C ILE A 272 9.24 -30.87 -10.39
N ASN A 273 9.15 -30.01 -11.37
CA ASN A 273 8.71 -30.38 -12.71
C ASN A 273 9.94 -30.85 -13.51
N ARG A 274 10.31 -32.13 -13.39
CA ARG A 274 11.48 -32.70 -14.10
C ARG A 274 11.35 -32.63 -15.65
N GLU A 275 10.15 -32.44 -16.20
CA GLU A 275 9.93 -32.24 -17.65
C GLU A 275 10.26 -30.84 -18.16
N LYS A 276 9.88 -29.79 -17.41
CA LYS A 276 10.19 -28.39 -17.72
C LYS A 276 11.57 -27.97 -17.24
N SER A 277 12.07 -28.62 -16.19
CA SER A 277 13.45 -28.52 -15.74
C SER A 277 14.39 -29.08 -16.82
N GLY A 278 15.64 -28.66 -16.81
CA GLY A 278 16.57 -29.12 -17.83
C GLY A 278 18.02 -28.75 -17.63
N LEU A 279 18.87 -29.39 -18.43
CA LEU A 279 20.32 -29.40 -18.26
C LEU A 279 21.05 -28.63 -19.38
N ILE A 280 22.05 -27.86 -18.99
CA ILE A 280 22.98 -27.17 -19.87
C ILE A 280 24.40 -27.66 -19.54
N PHE A 281 25.14 -28.14 -20.54
CA PHE A 281 26.48 -28.68 -20.35
C PHE A 281 27.54 -27.80 -21.01
N SER A 282 28.72 -27.68 -20.39
CA SER A 282 29.86 -27.02 -21.03
C SER A 282 30.45 -27.83 -22.19
N LYS A 283 31.29 -27.17 -23.00
CA LYS A 283 31.81 -27.72 -24.26
C LYS A 283 32.57 -29.05 -24.09
N LEU A 284 33.34 -29.22 -23.01
CA LEU A 284 34.25 -30.37 -22.83
C LEU A 284 33.65 -31.56 -22.06
N VAL A 285 32.37 -31.54 -21.67
CA VAL A 285 31.74 -32.71 -21.02
C VAL A 285 31.52 -33.83 -22.05
N VAL A 286 32.02 -35.03 -21.77
CA VAL A 286 32.00 -36.20 -22.68
C VAL A 286 30.57 -36.76 -22.88
N ARG A 287 30.33 -37.51 -23.97
CA ARG A 287 28.99 -37.98 -24.36
C ARG A 287 28.39 -38.97 -23.37
N GLU A 288 29.15 -39.92 -22.84
CA GLU A 288 28.69 -40.91 -21.84
C GLU A 288 28.27 -40.17 -20.56
N ARG A 289 29.10 -39.24 -20.09
CA ARG A 289 28.78 -38.46 -18.88
C ARG A 289 27.56 -37.54 -19.06
N LYS A 290 27.34 -37.01 -20.27
CA LYS A 290 26.10 -36.32 -20.67
C LYS A 290 24.88 -37.24 -20.73
N ARG A 291 25.04 -38.55 -20.90
CA ARG A 291 23.95 -39.54 -20.81
C ARG A 291 23.67 -39.92 -19.36
N ALA A 292 24.70 -40.22 -18.57
CA ALA A 292 24.59 -40.54 -17.14
C ALA A 292 23.81 -39.46 -16.38
N ILE A 293 24.29 -38.21 -16.40
CA ILE A 293 23.68 -37.07 -15.68
C ILE A 293 22.24 -36.78 -16.13
N LYS A 294 21.86 -37.14 -17.37
CA LYS A 294 20.47 -37.02 -17.87
C LYS A 294 19.55 -38.11 -17.34
N LEU A 295 20.06 -39.34 -17.24
CA LEU A 295 19.32 -40.49 -16.75
C LEU A 295 19.10 -40.36 -15.23
N GLU A 296 20.17 -40.04 -14.52
CA GLU A 296 20.25 -39.76 -13.08
C GLU A 296 19.22 -38.71 -12.64
N LEU A 297 19.24 -37.51 -13.24
CA LEU A 297 18.29 -36.44 -12.90
C LEU A 297 16.90 -36.60 -13.55
N ASN A 298 16.72 -37.54 -14.48
CA ASN A 298 15.57 -37.63 -15.38
C ASN A 298 15.18 -36.28 -16.03
N MET A 299 16.19 -35.54 -16.52
CA MET A 299 16.02 -34.20 -17.11
C MET A 299 16.54 -34.10 -18.55
N LYS A 300 15.79 -33.38 -19.40
CA LYS A 300 16.14 -33.17 -20.81
C LYS A 300 17.19 -32.06 -20.96
N ALA A 301 17.91 -32.03 -22.08
CA ALA A 301 18.83 -30.92 -22.38
C ALA A 301 18.04 -29.69 -22.86
N ILE A 302 18.39 -28.50 -22.36
CA ILE A 302 17.67 -27.27 -22.69
C ILE A 302 17.92 -26.87 -24.15
N SER A 303 16.84 -26.45 -24.83
CA SER A 303 16.88 -25.91 -26.20
C SER A 303 17.70 -24.62 -26.29
N THR A 304 18.40 -24.40 -27.40
CA THR A 304 19.15 -23.17 -27.68
C THR A 304 18.29 -21.91 -27.75
N ALA A 305 16.95 -22.04 -27.88
CA ALA A 305 15.99 -20.95 -27.88
C ALA A 305 15.38 -20.65 -26.48
N ALA A 306 15.82 -21.33 -25.42
CA ALA A 306 15.23 -21.20 -24.09
C ALA A 306 15.51 -19.84 -23.42
N THR A 307 14.62 -19.46 -22.49
CA THR A 307 14.64 -18.18 -21.78
C THR A 307 14.68 -18.32 -20.26
N TYR A 308 15.19 -17.28 -19.62
CA TYR A 308 15.23 -17.08 -18.17
C TYR A 308 14.97 -15.60 -17.90
N LEU A 309 14.10 -15.28 -16.94
CA LEU A 309 13.71 -13.89 -16.61
C LEU A 309 13.36 -13.04 -17.86
N SER A 310 12.59 -13.63 -18.79
CA SER A 310 12.20 -13.06 -20.09
C SER A 310 13.32 -12.75 -21.11
N ALA A 311 14.58 -13.13 -20.87
CA ALA A 311 15.69 -12.97 -21.79
C ALA A 311 16.19 -14.33 -22.36
N PRO A 312 16.84 -14.36 -23.54
CA PRO A 312 17.44 -15.58 -24.08
C PRO A 312 18.64 -16.03 -23.23
N LEU A 313 18.68 -17.32 -22.89
CA LEU A 313 19.81 -17.94 -22.18
C LEU A 313 21.07 -18.07 -23.05
N PHE A 314 20.91 -18.04 -24.38
CA PHE A 314 21.99 -18.25 -25.33
C PHE A 314 21.97 -17.22 -26.46
N THR A 315 22.99 -16.37 -26.52
CA THR A 315 23.32 -15.63 -27.75
C THR A 315 23.79 -16.62 -28.82
N SER A 316 23.33 -16.43 -30.05
CA SER A 316 23.74 -17.16 -31.25
C SER A 316 24.79 -16.35 -32.05
N ARG A 317 25.15 -16.83 -33.25
CA ARG A 317 25.96 -16.03 -34.20
C ARG A 317 25.17 -14.89 -34.84
N SER A 318 23.84 -14.86 -34.73
CA SER A 318 22.97 -13.89 -35.38
C SER A 318 22.15 -13.13 -34.33
N ARG A 319 22.77 -12.12 -33.71
CA ARG A 319 22.15 -11.30 -32.64
C ARG A 319 20.75 -10.77 -33.03
N THR A 320 20.55 -10.43 -34.31
CA THR A 320 19.26 -9.97 -34.86
C THR A 320 18.13 -11.02 -34.78
N LYS A 321 18.46 -12.32 -34.76
CA LYS A 321 17.48 -13.39 -34.52
C LYS A 321 17.19 -13.53 -33.02
N ASP A 322 18.22 -13.46 -32.17
CA ASP A 322 18.11 -13.63 -30.73
C ASP A 322 17.17 -12.59 -30.07
N PHE A 323 17.12 -11.37 -30.60
CA PHE A 323 16.22 -10.31 -30.14
C PHE A 323 14.88 -10.22 -30.91
N LYS A 324 14.57 -11.16 -31.81
CA LYS A 324 13.30 -11.12 -32.58
C LYS A 324 12.07 -11.09 -31.67
N PHE A 325 12.14 -11.75 -30.50
CA PHE A 325 11.06 -11.73 -29.51
C PHE A 325 10.65 -10.31 -29.05
N LEU A 326 11.55 -9.31 -29.10
CA LEU A 326 11.20 -7.91 -28.81
C LEU A 326 10.30 -7.32 -29.92
N GLN A 327 10.63 -7.60 -31.18
CA GLN A 327 9.81 -7.22 -32.33
C GLN A 327 8.46 -7.95 -32.27
N ASP A 328 8.46 -9.27 -32.05
CA ASP A 328 7.23 -10.08 -31.99
C ASP A 328 6.33 -9.63 -30.80
N ARG A 329 6.90 -9.29 -29.63
CA ARG A 329 6.18 -8.70 -28.49
C ARG A 329 5.59 -7.33 -28.80
N LEU A 330 6.36 -6.44 -29.45
CA LEU A 330 5.86 -5.12 -29.85
C LEU A 330 4.75 -5.25 -30.90
N GLU A 331 4.95 -6.03 -31.96
CA GLU A 331 3.95 -6.22 -33.02
C GLU A 331 2.66 -6.86 -32.49
N SER A 332 2.74 -7.77 -31.53
CA SER A 332 1.57 -8.30 -30.80
C SER A 332 0.78 -7.20 -30.06
N LYS A 333 1.47 -6.31 -29.33
CA LYS A 333 0.84 -5.15 -28.67
C LYS A 333 0.23 -4.18 -29.67
N LEU A 334 0.97 -3.83 -30.74
CA LEU A 334 0.51 -2.94 -31.80
C LEU A 334 -0.74 -3.52 -32.49
N LYS A 335 -0.77 -4.81 -32.82
CA LYS A 335 -1.94 -5.47 -33.44
C LYS A 335 -3.19 -5.36 -32.55
N GLY A 336 -3.05 -5.58 -31.25
CA GLY A 336 -4.13 -5.36 -30.27
C GLY A 336 -4.57 -3.89 -30.11
N TRP A 337 -3.75 -2.92 -30.53
CA TRP A 337 -4.12 -1.50 -30.57
C TRP A 337 -4.71 -1.08 -31.93
N ARG A 338 -4.31 -1.71 -33.05
CA ARG A 338 -4.91 -1.48 -34.39
C ARG A 338 -6.40 -1.79 -34.40
N CYS A 339 -6.83 -2.78 -33.61
CA CYS A 339 -8.25 -3.15 -33.43
C CYS A 339 -9.06 -2.15 -32.57
N LYS A 340 -8.51 -0.98 -32.23
CA LYS A 340 -9.17 0.05 -31.42
C LYS A 340 -9.19 1.40 -32.15
N SER A 341 -10.33 2.08 -32.13
CA SER A 341 -10.51 3.43 -32.71
C SER A 341 -9.80 4.51 -31.87
N LEU A 342 -8.47 4.51 -31.91
CA LEU A 342 -7.62 5.39 -31.10
C LEU A 342 -7.39 6.75 -31.78
N SER A 343 -7.63 7.82 -31.05
CA SER A 343 -7.22 9.18 -31.40
C SER A 343 -5.68 9.30 -31.47
N TRP A 344 -5.17 10.34 -32.14
CA TRP A 344 -3.74 10.59 -32.24
C TRP A 344 -3.07 10.73 -30.86
N ALA A 345 -3.70 11.47 -29.94
CA ALA A 345 -3.24 11.59 -28.56
C ALA A 345 -3.19 10.23 -27.84
N GLY A 346 -4.23 9.39 -27.99
CA GLY A 346 -4.28 8.05 -27.39
C GLY A 346 -3.21 7.11 -27.94
N ARG A 347 -2.95 7.12 -29.25
CA ARG A 347 -1.82 6.38 -29.87
C ARG A 347 -0.49 6.87 -29.31
N SER A 348 -0.31 8.18 -29.21
CA SER A 348 0.86 8.81 -28.64
C SER A 348 1.13 8.27 -27.23
N THR A 349 0.19 8.40 -26.31
CA THR A 349 0.31 7.92 -24.91
C THR A 349 0.68 6.44 -24.81
N LEU A 350 0.10 5.57 -25.65
CA LEU A 350 0.44 4.14 -25.70
C LEU A 350 1.87 3.89 -26.24
N ILE A 351 2.32 4.68 -27.21
CA ILE A 351 3.70 4.64 -27.69
C ILE A 351 4.68 5.03 -26.55
N LYS A 352 4.42 6.13 -25.83
CA LYS A 352 5.26 6.59 -24.70
C LYS A 352 5.34 5.53 -23.60
N SER A 353 4.18 5.17 -23.07
CA SER A 353 4.05 4.39 -21.82
C SER A 353 4.29 2.89 -21.98
N VAL A 354 4.18 2.35 -23.20
CA VAL A 354 4.31 0.90 -23.44
C VAL A 354 5.28 0.59 -24.57
N ALA A 355 5.19 1.20 -25.75
CA ALA A 355 6.03 0.80 -26.89
C ALA A 355 7.52 1.12 -26.68
N GLN A 356 7.84 2.32 -26.18
CA GLN A 356 9.21 2.74 -25.89
C GLN A 356 9.76 2.14 -24.57
N ALA A 357 8.88 1.88 -23.60
CA ALA A 357 9.26 1.27 -22.31
C ALA A 357 9.50 -0.26 -22.40
N LEU A 358 8.84 -0.96 -23.32
CA LEU A 358 8.95 -2.42 -23.50
C LEU A 358 10.39 -2.92 -23.73
N PRO A 359 11.21 -2.32 -24.61
CA PRO A 359 12.60 -2.75 -24.80
C PRO A 359 13.55 -2.32 -23.68
N THR A 360 13.19 -1.34 -22.83
CA THR A 360 14.09 -0.79 -21.78
C THR A 360 14.64 -1.87 -20.84
N TYR A 361 13.83 -2.88 -20.49
CA TYR A 361 14.26 -4.02 -19.67
C TYR A 361 15.40 -4.83 -20.32
N THR A 362 15.36 -5.01 -21.65
CA THR A 362 16.39 -5.75 -22.38
C THR A 362 17.58 -4.86 -22.76
N PHE A 363 17.36 -3.56 -23.03
CA PHE A 363 18.45 -2.59 -23.17
C PHE A 363 19.27 -2.44 -21.89
N ALA A 364 18.66 -2.60 -20.72
CA ALA A 364 19.36 -2.60 -19.42
C ALA A 364 20.24 -3.83 -19.19
N SER A 365 20.08 -4.91 -19.97
CA SER A 365 20.74 -6.19 -19.75
C SER A 365 21.45 -6.77 -20.98
N SER A 366 21.41 -6.10 -22.14
CA SER A 366 22.00 -6.59 -23.40
C SER A 366 22.21 -5.49 -24.45
N ASP A 367 23.34 -5.55 -25.14
CA ASP A 367 23.62 -4.75 -26.35
C ASP A 367 22.76 -5.26 -27.54
N VAL A 368 21.65 -4.56 -27.79
CA VAL A 368 20.68 -4.87 -28.85
C VAL A 368 21.12 -4.22 -30.16
N PRO A 369 21.31 -4.98 -31.27
CA PRO A 369 21.77 -4.43 -32.53
C PRO A 369 20.87 -3.32 -33.07
N VAL A 370 21.48 -2.28 -33.66
CA VAL A 370 20.77 -1.16 -34.32
C VAL A 370 19.72 -1.67 -35.32
N ALA A 371 20.02 -2.71 -36.10
CA ALA A 371 19.09 -3.35 -37.05
C ALA A 371 17.83 -4.01 -36.40
N VAL A 372 17.75 -4.08 -35.07
CA VAL A 372 16.55 -4.44 -34.31
C VAL A 372 15.82 -3.18 -33.85
N CYS A 373 16.52 -2.19 -33.30
CA CYS A 373 15.97 -0.88 -32.95
C CYS A 373 15.29 -0.21 -34.15
N ASP A 374 15.90 -0.28 -35.33
CA ASP A 374 15.35 0.19 -36.61
C ASP A 374 14.00 -0.47 -36.95
N LYS A 375 13.81 -1.75 -36.60
CA LYS A 375 12.54 -2.47 -36.81
C LYS A 375 11.49 -2.07 -35.78
N LEU A 376 11.88 -1.82 -34.53
CA LEU A 376 11.00 -1.31 -33.47
C LEU A 376 10.52 0.12 -33.79
N ASP A 377 11.43 1.01 -34.18
CA ASP A 377 11.11 2.36 -34.69
C ASP A 377 10.22 2.26 -35.95
N ALA A 378 10.53 1.39 -36.92
CA ALA A 378 9.71 1.22 -38.11
C ALA A 378 8.31 0.64 -37.82
N ALA A 379 8.16 -0.26 -36.84
CA ALA A 379 6.85 -0.76 -36.40
C ALA A 379 6.03 0.35 -35.72
N THR A 380 6.66 1.12 -34.83
CA THR A 380 6.06 2.27 -34.13
C THR A 380 5.64 3.37 -35.11
N ARG A 381 6.53 3.75 -36.04
CA ARG A 381 6.31 4.72 -37.12
C ARG A 381 5.13 4.31 -38.02
N ARG A 382 5.03 3.03 -38.38
CA ARG A 382 3.90 2.49 -39.16
C ARG A 382 2.57 2.58 -38.39
N PHE A 383 2.55 2.23 -37.09
CA PHE A 383 1.34 2.34 -36.27
C PHE A 383 0.86 3.80 -36.10
N TRP A 384 1.80 4.74 -35.97
CA TRP A 384 1.50 6.18 -35.90
C TRP A 384 0.81 6.70 -37.16
N TRP A 385 1.47 6.57 -38.32
CA TRP A 385 0.99 7.15 -39.59
C TRP A 385 -0.10 6.32 -40.29
N LYS A 386 -0.11 4.99 -40.14
CA LYS A 386 -1.05 4.08 -40.82
C LYS A 386 -1.54 2.98 -39.88
N PRO A 387 -2.45 3.31 -38.94
CA PRO A 387 -2.94 2.35 -37.94
C PRO A 387 -3.67 1.14 -38.57
N ASN A 388 -4.47 1.36 -39.62
CA ASN A 388 -5.49 0.40 -40.05
C ASN A 388 -4.99 -0.70 -41.00
N ARG A 389 -3.69 -0.77 -41.34
CA ARG A 389 -3.13 -1.86 -42.17
C ARG A 389 -1.78 -2.32 -41.61
N GLU A 390 -1.48 -3.60 -41.75
CA GLU A 390 -0.21 -4.16 -41.26
C GLU A 390 0.96 -3.92 -42.23
N SER A 391 0.68 -3.58 -43.49
CA SER A 391 1.65 -3.46 -44.59
C SER A 391 1.35 -2.31 -45.58
N GLY A 392 2.28 -2.13 -46.54
CA GLY A 392 2.22 -1.12 -47.61
C GLY A 392 2.67 0.29 -47.19
N SER A 393 2.88 1.15 -48.18
CA SER A 393 3.30 2.56 -48.03
C SER A 393 2.34 3.40 -47.19
N TYR A 394 2.84 4.51 -46.66
CA TYR A 394 2.08 5.49 -45.86
C TYR A 394 2.61 6.91 -46.12
N LEU A 395 1.72 7.89 -46.13
CA LEU A 395 2.11 9.30 -46.22
C LEU A 395 2.55 9.79 -44.83
N ALA A 396 3.82 10.15 -44.70
CA ALA A 396 4.36 10.76 -43.49
C ALA A 396 4.46 12.28 -43.69
N TRP A 397 3.52 13.02 -43.10
CA TRP A 397 3.44 14.48 -43.20
C TRP A 397 4.61 15.24 -42.55
N LYS A 398 5.47 14.52 -41.82
CA LYS A 398 6.70 15.04 -41.20
C LYS A 398 7.75 13.95 -41.11
N ALA A 399 9.01 14.29 -41.31
CA ALA A 399 10.13 13.37 -41.08
C ALA A 399 10.11 12.86 -39.63
N TRP A 400 10.36 11.55 -39.45
CA TRP A 400 10.26 10.90 -38.14
C TRP A 400 11.27 11.47 -37.13
N ASP A 401 12.46 11.81 -37.59
CA ASP A 401 13.52 12.30 -36.72
C ASP A 401 13.26 13.76 -36.27
N HIS A 402 12.37 14.49 -36.97
CA HIS A 402 11.76 15.76 -36.51
C HIS A 402 10.49 15.57 -35.63
N LEU A 403 10.03 14.32 -35.42
CA LEU A 403 9.07 13.95 -34.38
C LEU A 403 9.76 13.36 -33.14
N CYS A 404 10.95 12.77 -33.31
CA CYS A 404 11.82 12.26 -32.25
C CYS A 404 12.97 13.22 -31.87
N SER A 405 12.83 14.50 -32.22
CA SER A 405 13.76 15.56 -31.83
C SER A 405 13.34 16.14 -30.46
N PRO A 406 14.25 16.26 -29.47
CA PRO A 406 13.89 16.66 -28.12
C PRO A 406 13.37 18.10 -28.05
N LYS A 407 12.05 18.25 -28.05
CA LYS A 407 11.33 19.46 -27.61
C LYS A 407 10.63 19.18 -26.28
N GLY A 408 10.19 20.23 -25.59
CA GLY A 408 9.67 20.17 -24.20
C GLY A 408 8.53 19.16 -23.97
N LEU A 409 7.80 18.75 -25.02
CA LEU A 409 7.05 17.50 -25.04
C LEU A 409 7.38 16.71 -26.32
N PHE A 410 7.60 15.39 -26.15
CA PHE A 410 7.97 14.35 -27.14
C PHE A 410 9.45 14.17 -27.50
N GLU A 411 10.11 13.39 -26.63
CA GLU A 411 10.73 12.07 -26.91
C GLU A 411 11.89 11.88 -27.91
N THR A 412 12.78 10.97 -27.52
CA THR A 412 13.88 10.39 -28.29
C THR A 412 13.48 9.07 -28.96
N SER A 413 13.98 8.79 -30.17
CA SER A 413 13.77 7.52 -30.88
C SER A 413 14.43 6.31 -30.18
N THR A 414 14.03 5.07 -30.51
CA THR A 414 14.71 3.89 -29.92
C THR A 414 16.14 3.72 -30.45
N LYS A 415 16.47 4.26 -31.64
CA LYS A 415 17.86 4.50 -32.08
C LYS A 415 18.65 5.41 -31.11
N LEU A 416 18.05 6.53 -30.68
CA LEU A 416 18.67 7.46 -29.73
C LEU A 416 18.76 6.87 -28.31
N ILE A 417 17.87 5.95 -27.94
CA ILE A 417 18.00 5.17 -26.69
C ILE A 417 19.14 4.15 -26.84
N GLY A 418 19.21 3.38 -27.93
CA GLY A 418 20.29 2.40 -28.14
C GLY A 418 21.68 3.04 -28.16
N ASN A 419 21.93 3.94 -29.11
CA ASN A 419 23.25 4.55 -29.30
C ASN A 419 23.52 5.62 -28.22
N GLY A 420 22.49 6.40 -27.87
CA GLY A 420 22.59 7.54 -26.96
C GLY A 420 22.40 7.21 -25.48
N CYS A 421 22.07 5.97 -25.09
CA CYS A 421 22.20 5.56 -23.69
C CYS A 421 23.58 4.97 -23.37
N ILE A 422 24.26 4.23 -24.25
CA ILE A 422 25.51 3.55 -23.86
C ILE A 422 26.61 4.56 -23.49
N GLU A 423 26.99 5.47 -24.39
CA GLU A 423 28.01 6.49 -24.08
C GLU A 423 27.50 7.55 -23.10
N LYS A 424 26.22 7.90 -23.17
CA LYS A 424 25.66 9.05 -22.44
C LYS A 424 25.17 8.67 -21.04
N ILE A 425 24.82 7.42 -20.74
CA ILE A 425 24.73 6.94 -19.35
C ILE A 425 26.13 6.90 -18.75
N GLN A 426 27.14 6.41 -19.47
CA GLN A 426 28.54 6.45 -18.99
C GLN A 426 29.03 7.88 -18.69
N LYS A 427 28.64 8.89 -19.49
CA LYS A 427 29.04 10.31 -19.29
C LYS A 427 28.09 11.17 -18.42
N ILE A 428 26.81 10.82 -18.26
CA ILE A 428 25.83 11.53 -17.40
C ILE A 428 25.77 10.94 -15.97
N LEU A 429 26.47 9.84 -15.71
CA LEU A 429 26.57 9.25 -14.36
C LEU A 429 27.50 9.91 -13.31
N PRO A 430 27.98 11.18 -13.40
CA PRO A 430 28.34 11.92 -12.18
C PRO A 430 27.13 12.42 -11.36
N ARG A 431 25.93 11.80 -11.46
CA ARG A 431 24.80 12.11 -10.55
C ARG A 431 23.74 11.01 -10.22
N PRO A 432 24.09 9.74 -9.95
CA PRO A 432 23.19 8.84 -9.19
C PRO A 432 22.98 9.30 -7.73
N ARG A 433 23.75 10.32 -7.28
CA ARG A 433 23.93 10.64 -5.86
C ARG A 433 22.71 11.17 -5.09
N ARG A 434 21.61 11.64 -5.71
CA ARG A 434 20.39 12.00 -4.93
C ARG A 434 19.56 10.79 -4.48
N ALA A 435 19.67 9.65 -5.17
CA ALA A 435 19.19 8.38 -4.63
C ALA A 435 20.13 7.90 -3.51
N ILE A 436 21.44 8.00 -3.74
CA ILE A 436 22.47 7.56 -2.78
C ILE A 436 22.48 8.43 -1.50
N GLU A 437 22.13 9.72 -1.56
CA GLU A 437 21.98 10.58 -0.37
C GLU A 437 20.93 10.03 0.62
N ARG A 438 19.86 9.38 0.11
CA ARG A 438 18.88 8.68 0.97
C ARG A 438 19.39 7.32 1.49
N LEU A 439 20.34 6.70 0.81
CA LEU A 439 21.08 5.49 1.25
C LEU A 439 22.32 5.80 2.12
N LYS A 440 22.79 7.04 2.18
CA LYS A 440 24.04 7.44 2.88
C LYS A 440 24.00 7.07 4.37
N ALA A 441 22.82 7.19 4.99
CA ALA A 441 22.57 6.78 6.38
C ALA A 441 22.43 5.25 6.59
N LEU A 442 22.32 4.44 5.53
CA LEU A 442 22.51 2.98 5.58
C LEU A 442 24.01 2.65 5.56
N ILE A 443 24.75 3.24 4.62
CA ILE A 443 26.16 2.91 4.36
C ILE A 443 27.08 3.27 5.53
N ILE A 444 26.86 4.40 6.22
CA ILE A 444 27.69 4.83 7.36
C ILE A 444 27.70 3.81 8.53
N LYS A 445 26.74 2.88 8.61
CA LYS A 445 26.70 1.87 9.69
C LYS A 445 27.56 0.63 9.46
N GLY A 446 27.96 0.34 8.22
CA GLY A 446 28.63 -0.91 7.85
C GLY A 446 30.03 -0.74 7.28
N ALA A 447 30.56 0.48 7.21
CA ALA A 447 31.91 0.75 6.70
C ALA A 447 32.91 0.95 7.85
N CYS A 448 34.11 0.36 7.73
CA CYS A 448 35.20 0.45 8.69
C CYS A 448 36.55 0.44 7.95
N TYR A 449 37.59 1.10 8.45
CA TYR A 449 38.96 0.99 7.94
C TYR A 449 39.68 -0.22 8.55
N ILE A 450 40.55 -0.84 7.74
CA ILE A 450 41.67 -1.67 8.18
C ILE A 450 42.91 -0.77 8.12
N VAL A 451 43.63 -0.70 9.24
CA VAL A 451 44.91 0.01 9.36
C VAL A 451 46.00 -0.80 8.66
N GLY A 452 46.80 -0.14 7.81
CA GLY A 452 47.92 -0.74 7.10
C GLY A 452 49.22 0.02 7.37
N ASP A 453 49.25 1.30 7.03
CA ASP A 453 50.34 2.24 7.29
C ASP A 453 49.92 3.41 8.20
N GLY A 454 48.62 3.59 8.45
CA GLY A 454 48.05 4.56 9.39
C GLY A 454 48.05 6.01 8.89
N ALA A 455 48.55 6.26 7.68
CA ALA A 455 48.77 7.60 7.13
C ALA A 455 47.48 8.32 6.69
N ARG A 456 46.30 7.67 6.74
CA ARG A 456 45.05 8.19 6.15
C ARG A 456 43.80 8.11 7.04
N ILE A 457 43.93 7.83 8.33
CA ILE A 457 42.82 7.57 9.25
C ILE A 457 42.78 8.61 10.38
N ASP A 458 41.67 9.33 10.56
CA ASP A 458 41.44 10.16 11.75
C ASP A 458 40.93 9.29 12.90
N ILE A 459 41.82 9.03 13.87
CA ILE A 459 41.59 8.15 15.03
C ILE A 459 40.27 8.42 15.77
N TRP A 460 39.80 9.68 15.79
CA TRP A 460 38.62 10.09 16.55
C TRP A 460 37.34 10.24 15.72
N LYS A 461 37.46 10.40 14.39
CA LYS A 461 36.33 10.64 13.49
C LYS A 461 35.97 9.43 12.62
N ASP A 462 36.96 8.66 12.18
CA ASP A 462 36.76 7.55 11.25
C ASP A 462 36.46 6.23 11.99
N PRO A 463 35.59 5.37 11.43
CA PRO A 463 35.38 4.04 11.98
C PRO A 463 36.56 3.14 11.59
N TRP A 464 37.54 2.95 12.48
CA TRP A 464 38.65 1.99 12.29
C TRP A 464 38.62 0.82 13.29
N VAL A 465 37.72 0.86 14.26
CA VAL A 465 37.44 -0.24 15.21
C VAL A 465 36.10 -0.89 14.83
N PRO A 466 36.08 -2.18 14.45
CA PRO A 466 34.85 -2.86 14.03
C PRO A 466 33.72 -2.78 15.05
N LEU A 467 32.48 -2.60 14.58
CA LEU A 467 31.23 -2.49 15.35
C LEU A 467 31.11 -1.27 16.29
N ALA A 468 32.16 -0.46 16.47
CA ALA A 468 32.09 0.81 17.19
C ALA A 468 31.62 1.94 16.24
N SER A 469 30.49 2.58 16.54
CA SER A 469 29.96 3.65 15.68
C SER A 469 30.58 5.03 15.93
N ARG A 470 31.02 5.31 17.17
CA ARG A 470 31.96 6.38 17.59
C ARG A 470 32.63 6.01 18.91
N LEU A 471 33.81 6.54 19.17
CA LEU A 471 34.50 6.44 20.47
C LEU A 471 33.94 7.46 21.49
N SER A 472 34.05 7.16 22.78
CA SER A 472 33.62 8.03 23.89
C SER A 472 34.40 7.70 25.16
N ALA A 473 34.71 8.72 25.98
CA ALA A 473 35.70 8.66 27.06
C ALA A 473 35.34 7.78 28.27
N LYS A 474 34.12 7.21 28.35
CA LYS A 474 33.79 6.18 29.35
C LYS A 474 34.19 4.80 28.84
N THR A 475 35.50 4.55 28.87
CA THR A 475 36.19 3.37 28.35
C THR A 475 35.61 2.07 28.89
N LYS A 476 35.25 1.13 28.00
CA LYS A 476 34.79 -0.21 28.37
C LYS A 476 35.89 -1.24 28.10
N VAL A 477 36.13 -2.15 29.04
CA VAL A 477 37.17 -3.19 29.00
C VAL A 477 37.14 -4.02 27.70
N TRP A 478 35.95 -4.35 27.18
CA TRP A 478 35.81 -5.11 25.94
C TRP A 478 36.41 -4.41 24.71
N LEU A 479 36.43 -3.08 24.69
CA LEU A 479 36.93 -2.28 23.56
C LEU A 479 38.47 -2.34 23.50
N VAL A 480 39.14 -2.27 24.65
CA VAL A 480 40.60 -2.44 24.75
C VAL A 480 40.98 -3.85 24.31
N ASN A 481 40.25 -4.87 24.78
CA ASN A 481 40.41 -6.27 24.37
C ASN A 481 40.01 -6.56 22.90
N ALA A 482 39.34 -5.64 22.21
CA ALA A 482 39.08 -5.72 20.78
C ALA A 482 40.24 -5.11 19.97
N ILE A 483 40.79 -3.97 20.41
CA ILE A 483 41.92 -3.29 19.76
C ILE A 483 43.20 -4.14 19.85
N THR A 484 43.51 -4.72 21.01
CA THR A 484 44.71 -5.56 21.20
C THR A 484 44.68 -6.90 20.45
N LYS A 485 43.57 -7.22 19.76
CA LYS A 485 43.41 -8.43 18.93
C LYS A 485 43.41 -8.16 17.43
N ILE A 486 43.66 -6.92 16.99
CA ILE A 486 43.75 -6.58 15.57
C ILE A 486 45.16 -6.95 15.05
N PRO A 487 45.30 -7.89 14.09
CA PRO A 487 46.59 -8.26 13.54
C PRO A 487 47.10 -7.20 12.55
N ILE A 488 48.38 -6.83 12.67
CA ILE A 488 49.07 -5.87 11.81
C ILE A 488 49.96 -6.66 10.81
N PRO A 489 49.96 -6.35 9.51
CA PRO A 489 50.81 -7.03 8.53
C PRO A 489 52.29 -6.66 8.72
N SER A 490 53.18 -7.66 8.65
CA SER A 490 54.63 -7.49 8.83
C SER A 490 55.38 -6.95 7.61
N THR A 491 54.69 -6.72 6.49
CA THR A 491 55.17 -5.90 5.36
C THR A 491 54.24 -4.70 5.16
N PRO A 492 54.77 -3.47 4.92
CA PRO A 492 53.94 -2.28 4.78
C PRO A 492 52.95 -2.39 3.62
N SER A 493 51.69 -2.04 3.88
CA SER A 493 50.63 -1.96 2.86
C SER A 493 49.65 -0.84 3.23
N PRO A 494 49.03 -0.15 2.26
CA PRO A 494 48.30 1.09 2.53
C PRO A 494 46.92 0.87 3.17
N ASP A 495 46.51 1.82 4.02
CA ASP A 495 45.19 1.87 4.69
C ASP A 495 44.00 1.61 3.75
N LYS A 496 43.02 0.82 4.21
CA LYS A 496 41.93 0.30 3.36
C LYS A 496 40.55 0.33 4.02
N LEU A 497 39.62 1.09 3.42
CA LEU A 497 38.20 1.07 3.78
C LEU A 497 37.51 -0.24 3.34
N VAL A 498 36.71 -0.83 4.22
CA VAL A 498 36.03 -2.12 4.04
C VAL A 498 34.59 -2.12 4.58
N TRP A 499 33.74 -2.99 4.05
CA TRP A 499 32.37 -3.25 4.53
C TRP A 499 32.34 -4.40 5.55
N ILE A 500 32.10 -4.11 6.83
CA ILE A 500 32.17 -5.10 7.93
C ILE A 500 30.99 -6.08 7.99
N HIS A 501 29.92 -5.85 7.23
CA HIS A 501 28.80 -6.80 7.12
C HIS A 501 29.04 -7.89 6.06
N GLU A 502 30.16 -7.88 5.35
CA GLU A 502 30.51 -8.90 4.34
C GLU A 502 31.99 -9.33 4.55
N PRO A 503 32.31 -10.62 4.80
CA PRO A 503 33.66 -11.04 5.24
C PRO A 503 34.84 -10.72 4.31
N LYS A 504 34.58 -10.24 3.09
CA LYS A 504 35.60 -9.78 2.13
C LYS A 504 35.86 -8.28 2.20
N GLY A 505 35.12 -7.54 3.03
CA GLY A 505 35.23 -6.09 3.15
C GLY A 505 34.66 -5.31 1.96
N LEU A 506 33.73 -5.87 1.19
CA LEU A 506 33.18 -5.24 -0.02
C LEU A 506 31.70 -4.90 0.16
N PHE A 507 31.31 -3.69 -0.21
CA PHE A 507 29.92 -3.22 -0.11
C PHE A 507 29.07 -3.78 -1.25
N SER A 508 27.89 -4.31 -0.93
CA SER A 508 26.90 -4.72 -1.93
C SER A 508 25.56 -4.01 -1.72
N VAL A 509 25.00 -3.45 -2.79
CA VAL A 509 23.63 -2.90 -2.83
C VAL A 509 22.60 -3.99 -2.49
N LYS A 510 22.95 -5.22 -2.87
CA LYS A 510 22.36 -6.49 -2.47
C LYS A 510 22.21 -6.67 -0.94
N SER A 511 23.01 -5.99 -0.11
CA SER A 511 22.91 -5.90 1.36
C SER A 511 22.52 -4.50 1.87
N ALA A 512 21.61 -3.79 1.18
CA ALA A 512 21.20 -2.43 1.54
C ALA A 512 19.67 -2.24 1.66
N TYR A 513 18.90 -2.20 0.57
CA TYR A 513 17.42 -2.13 0.62
C TYR A 513 16.71 -3.48 0.43
N LYS A 514 17.22 -4.62 0.96
CA LYS A 514 16.47 -5.92 1.11
C LYS A 514 15.19 -5.80 1.99
N CYS A 515 14.65 -4.60 2.16
CA CYS A 515 13.70 -4.17 3.17
C CYS A 515 12.54 -3.23 2.69
N ASN A 516 12.12 -3.14 1.41
CA ASN A 516 10.95 -2.27 1.06
C ASN A 516 9.97 -2.45 -0.15
N GLN A 517 9.71 -3.64 -0.74
CA GLN A 517 8.73 -3.82 -1.85
C GLN A 517 8.17 -5.26 -1.98
N LEU A 518 6.87 -5.38 -2.30
CA LEU A 518 6.15 -6.55 -2.88
C LEU A 518 4.69 -6.10 -3.25
N GLU A 519 3.75 -7.04 -3.46
CA GLU A 519 2.30 -6.93 -3.06
C GLU A 519 1.10 -6.69 -4.07
N HIS A 520 0.99 -7.48 -5.15
CA HIS A 520 -0.24 -8.19 -5.66
C HIS A 520 -1.51 -7.56 -6.37
N PRO A 521 -2.09 -8.32 -7.36
CA PRO A 521 -3.52 -8.41 -7.82
C PRO A 521 -4.04 -9.90 -7.87
N HIS A 522 -5.11 -10.47 -8.52
CA HIS A 522 -6.25 -10.14 -9.46
C HIS A 522 -7.30 -11.33 -9.51
N ILE A 523 -8.59 -11.17 -9.94
CA ILE A 523 -9.66 -12.25 -10.09
C ILE A 523 -10.64 -11.98 -11.30
N SER A 524 -11.41 -12.99 -11.80
CA SER A 524 -12.34 -12.97 -12.99
C SER A 524 -13.84 -13.27 -12.69
N GLY A 525 -14.76 -12.97 -13.63
CA GLY A 525 -16.23 -13.20 -13.51
C GLY A 525 -17.03 -13.42 -14.84
N SER A 526 -18.35 -13.54 -14.75
CA SER A 526 -19.29 -14.16 -15.75
C SER A 526 -19.46 -13.51 -17.15
N ASN A 527 -20.07 -14.25 -18.08
CA ASN A 527 -20.13 -13.89 -19.51
C ASN A 527 -21.14 -12.78 -19.88
N ILE A 528 -22.05 -12.39 -18.99
CA ILE A 528 -22.93 -11.21 -19.19
C ILE A 528 -22.09 -9.94 -19.32
N TRP A 529 -21.00 -9.83 -18.56
CA TRP A 529 -20.05 -8.72 -18.66
C TRP A 529 -19.47 -8.59 -20.07
N SER A 530 -19.23 -9.71 -20.78
CA SER A 530 -18.72 -9.65 -22.16
C SER A 530 -19.73 -9.06 -23.16
N LYS A 531 -21.04 -9.08 -22.84
CA LYS A 531 -22.08 -8.35 -23.58
C LYS A 531 -22.06 -6.85 -23.21
N LEU A 532 -22.04 -6.53 -21.91
CA LEU A 532 -22.02 -5.14 -21.40
C LEU A 532 -20.85 -4.33 -21.98
N TRP A 533 -19.63 -4.91 -22.02
CA TRP A 533 -18.46 -4.24 -22.58
C TRP A 533 -18.54 -4.02 -24.11
N LYS A 534 -19.34 -4.82 -24.83
CA LYS A 534 -19.58 -4.69 -26.28
C LYS A 534 -20.67 -3.67 -26.65
N LEU A 535 -21.47 -3.19 -25.69
CA LEU A 535 -22.45 -2.14 -25.98
C LEU A 535 -21.77 -0.84 -26.41
N ASN A 536 -22.39 -0.07 -27.30
CA ASN A 536 -21.94 1.26 -27.68
C ASN A 536 -22.43 2.32 -26.67
N LEU A 537 -22.00 2.14 -25.41
CA LEU A 537 -22.20 3.03 -24.27
C LEU A 537 -20.88 3.70 -23.91
N HIS A 538 -20.93 4.85 -23.25
CA HIS A 538 -19.74 5.47 -22.68
C HIS A 538 -19.16 4.61 -21.53
N GLU A 539 -17.83 4.47 -21.48
CA GLU A 539 -17.15 3.55 -20.54
C GLU A 539 -17.44 3.85 -19.06
N ARG A 540 -17.65 5.12 -18.70
CA ARG A 540 -18.10 5.53 -17.36
C ARG A 540 -19.43 4.86 -16.99
N SER A 541 -20.42 4.94 -17.87
CA SER A 541 -21.76 4.40 -17.62
C SER A 541 -21.75 2.86 -17.68
N LYS A 542 -20.93 2.23 -18.53
CA LYS A 542 -20.68 0.77 -18.45
C LYS A 542 -20.11 0.38 -17.08
N MET A 543 -19.14 1.12 -16.56
CA MET A 543 -18.51 0.85 -15.26
C MET A 543 -19.46 1.12 -14.09
N PHE A 544 -20.39 2.07 -14.22
CA PHE A 544 -21.49 2.28 -13.27
C PHE A 544 -22.47 1.10 -13.27
N ILE A 545 -22.96 0.67 -14.45
CA ILE A 545 -23.83 -0.52 -14.59
C ILE A 545 -23.13 -1.81 -14.12
N TRP A 546 -21.81 -1.92 -14.28
CA TRP A 546 -21.03 -3.03 -13.71
C TRP A 546 -21.04 -3.04 -12.17
N ARG A 547 -20.85 -1.88 -11.51
CA ARG A 547 -20.90 -1.74 -10.04
C ARG A 547 -22.30 -1.98 -9.48
N LEU A 548 -23.32 -1.46 -10.17
CA LEU A 548 -24.74 -1.72 -9.91
C LEU A 548 -25.04 -3.21 -9.97
N GLY A 549 -24.68 -3.86 -11.09
CA GLY A 549 -24.93 -5.27 -11.33
C GLY A 549 -24.21 -6.24 -10.39
N SER A 550 -23.04 -5.84 -9.90
CA SER A 550 -22.24 -6.62 -8.95
C SER A 550 -22.66 -6.39 -7.48
N GLY A 551 -23.65 -5.54 -7.21
CA GLY A 551 -24.09 -5.21 -5.84
C GLY A 551 -23.09 -4.37 -5.03
N VAL A 552 -22.16 -3.68 -5.69
CA VAL A 552 -21.03 -2.98 -5.05
C VAL A 552 -21.26 -1.46 -4.92
N LEU A 553 -22.43 -0.95 -5.30
CA LEU A 553 -22.75 0.47 -5.05
C LEU A 553 -22.86 0.77 -3.55
N PRO A 554 -22.30 1.90 -3.07
CA PRO A 554 -22.33 2.29 -1.67
C PRO A 554 -23.68 2.94 -1.30
N THR A 555 -24.74 2.14 -1.31
CA THR A 555 -26.03 2.53 -0.71
C THR A 555 -25.96 2.45 0.82
N ASN A 556 -26.84 3.16 1.51
CA ASN A 556 -26.84 3.23 2.98
C ASN A 556 -27.05 1.86 3.63
N LEU A 557 -27.89 0.98 3.07
CA LEU A 557 -28.03 -0.40 3.54
C LEU A 557 -26.73 -1.21 3.34
N ASN A 558 -26.08 -1.09 2.18
CA ASN A 558 -24.79 -1.73 1.91
C ASN A 558 -23.67 -1.23 2.83
N PHE A 559 -23.74 0.04 3.27
CA PHE A 559 -22.82 0.62 4.23
C PHE A 559 -23.11 0.11 5.65
N PHE A 560 -24.36 0.19 6.10
CA PHE A 560 -24.82 -0.27 7.41
C PHE A 560 -24.46 -1.74 7.66
N LEU A 561 -24.78 -2.64 6.71
CA LEU A 561 -24.47 -4.06 6.81
C LEU A 561 -22.97 -4.42 6.82
N ARG A 562 -22.09 -3.50 6.42
CA ARG A 562 -20.61 -3.71 6.41
C ARG A 562 -19.88 -3.00 7.54
N VAL A 563 -20.45 -1.93 8.09
CA VAL A 563 -19.80 -1.06 9.09
C VAL A 563 -20.45 -1.22 10.48
N GLY A 564 -21.69 -1.71 10.55
CA GLY A 564 -22.43 -1.90 11.81
C GLY A 564 -22.94 -0.60 12.45
N HIS A 565 -22.84 0.53 11.75
CA HIS A 565 -23.25 1.85 12.24
C HIS A 565 -23.69 2.75 11.08
N GLY A 566 -24.68 3.61 11.32
CA GLY A 566 -25.27 4.53 10.35
C GLY A 566 -26.79 4.35 10.21
N ASN A 567 -27.43 5.24 9.46
CA ASN A 567 -28.85 5.12 9.13
C ASN A 567 -29.00 4.34 7.80
N PRO A 568 -29.69 3.18 7.75
CA PRO A 568 -29.87 2.42 6.51
C PRO A 568 -30.88 3.04 5.53
N LYS A 569 -31.65 4.06 5.94
CA LYS A 569 -32.75 4.65 5.14
C LYS A 569 -32.31 5.29 3.83
N CYS A 570 -33.20 5.21 2.86
CA CYS A 570 -33.06 5.74 1.51
C CYS A 570 -33.11 7.29 1.50
N PRO A 571 -32.06 7.99 1.01
CA PRO A 571 -32.00 9.46 1.00
C PRO A 571 -33.08 10.17 0.16
N LEU A 572 -33.84 9.43 -0.65
CA LEU A 572 -34.86 9.97 -1.56
C LEU A 572 -36.30 9.83 -1.07
N CYS A 573 -36.55 9.01 -0.04
CA CYS A 573 -37.90 8.82 0.54
C CYS A 573 -37.92 8.79 2.07
N LEU A 574 -36.78 8.55 2.72
CA LEU A 574 -36.58 8.46 4.18
C LEU A 574 -37.36 7.36 4.93
N THR A 575 -38.34 6.70 4.29
CA THR A 575 -39.21 5.67 4.90
C THR A 575 -38.62 4.25 4.85
N GLU A 576 -38.11 3.84 3.70
CA GLU A 576 -37.58 2.49 3.44
C GLU A 576 -36.04 2.46 3.43
N ASP A 577 -35.47 1.26 3.55
CA ASP A 577 -34.03 1.04 3.59
C ASP A 577 -33.42 1.06 2.18
N GLU A 578 -32.21 1.60 2.03
CA GLU A 578 -31.57 1.82 0.73
C GLU A 578 -30.97 0.54 0.12
N SER A 579 -31.80 -0.46 -0.16
CA SER A 579 -31.44 -1.55 -1.05
C SER A 579 -31.31 -1.05 -2.50
N ILE A 580 -30.58 -1.79 -3.33
CA ILE A 580 -30.42 -1.45 -4.76
C ILE A 580 -31.77 -1.56 -5.50
N GLU A 581 -32.59 -2.57 -5.16
CA GLU A 581 -33.96 -2.70 -5.68
C GLU A 581 -34.84 -1.51 -5.27
N HIS A 582 -34.78 -1.09 -4.01
CA HIS A 582 -35.54 0.06 -3.53
C HIS A 582 -35.09 1.32 -4.28
N LEU A 583 -33.80 1.66 -4.21
CA LEU A 583 -33.28 2.92 -4.75
C LEU A 583 -33.62 3.14 -6.23
N PHE A 584 -33.51 2.08 -7.05
CA PHE A 584 -33.66 2.21 -8.51
C PHE A 584 -35.04 1.85 -9.05
N PHE A 585 -35.88 1.12 -8.31
CA PHE A 585 -37.17 0.63 -8.83
C PHE A 585 -38.35 0.84 -7.88
N LYS A 586 -38.24 0.55 -6.58
CA LYS A 586 -39.39 0.59 -5.64
C LYS A 586 -39.59 1.94 -4.94
N CYS A 587 -38.56 2.79 -4.88
CA CYS A 587 -38.63 4.12 -4.26
C CYS A 587 -39.63 5.03 -5.00
N ASN A 588 -40.53 5.70 -4.29
CA ASN A 588 -41.53 6.60 -4.89
C ASN A 588 -40.92 7.66 -5.81
N PHE A 589 -39.74 8.20 -5.48
CA PHE A 589 -39.00 9.12 -6.36
C PHE A 589 -38.55 8.43 -7.67
N ALA A 590 -38.00 7.21 -7.59
CA ALA A 590 -37.59 6.44 -8.76
C ALA A 590 -38.80 6.03 -9.62
N ARG A 591 -39.91 5.62 -8.99
CA ARG A 591 -41.20 5.31 -9.66
C ARG A 591 -41.70 6.52 -10.45
N ALA A 592 -41.70 7.71 -9.84
CA ALA A 592 -42.05 8.96 -10.51
C ALA A 592 -41.10 9.29 -11.68
N MET A 593 -39.79 9.08 -11.54
CA MET A 593 -38.84 9.33 -12.64
C MET A 593 -38.99 8.33 -13.81
N TRP A 594 -39.20 7.04 -13.55
CA TRP A 594 -39.45 6.05 -14.62
C TRP A 594 -40.76 6.32 -15.37
N PHE A 595 -41.79 6.79 -14.66
CA PHE A 595 -43.09 7.15 -15.26
C PHE A 595 -43.07 8.51 -15.96
N GLY A 596 -42.28 9.48 -15.49
CA GLY A 596 -42.12 10.81 -16.10
C GLY A 596 -41.28 10.85 -17.38
N LEU A 597 -40.62 9.75 -17.74
CA LEU A 597 -39.92 9.61 -19.03
C LEU A 597 -40.91 9.29 -20.15
N SER A 598 -40.51 9.55 -21.40
CA SER A 598 -41.34 9.41 -22.61
C SER A 598 -41.83 7.98 -22.94
N TRP A 599 -41.50 6.98 -22.11
CA TRP A 599 -42.00 5.60 -22.20
C TRP A 599 -42.94 5.20 -21.05
N ALA A 600 -43.20 6.09 -20.09
CA ALA A 600 -44.11 5.88 -18.96
C ALA A 600 -43.93 4.52 -18.26
N LEU A 601 -42.68 4.12 -18.01
CA LEU A 601 -42.37 2.81 -17.45
C LEU A 601 -42.86 2.72 -16.00
N ARG A 602 -43.67 1.69 -15.72
CA ARG A 602 -44.04 1.31 -14.34
C ARG A 602 -43.03 0.29 -13.83
N PRO A 603 -42.03 0.67 -13.00
CA PRO A 603 -41.00 -0.25 -12.51
C PRO A 603 -41.59 -1.34 -11.59
N ASP A 604 -42.77 -1.10 -11.02
CA ASP A 604 -43.57 -2.06 -10.25
C ASP A 604 -43.89 -3.35 -11.03
N LEU A 605 -43.81 -3.33 -12.37
CA LEU A 605 -44.03 -4.47 -13.25
C LEU A 605 -42.70 -5.12 -13.74
N ILE A 606 -41.54 -4.61 -13.30
CA ILE A 606 -40.23 -5.13 -13.68
C ILE A 606 -39.69 -6.00 -12.54
N ASN A 607 -39.78 -7.32 -12.69
CA ASN A 607 -39.29 -8.26 -11.69
C ASN A 607 -37.74 -8.31 -11.68
N VAL A 608 -37.12 -7.54 -10.77
CA VAL A 608 -35.68 -7.55 -10.50
C VAL A 608 -35.43 -8.38 -9.23
N ALA A 609 -35.05 -9.65 -9.39
CA ALA A 609 -34.77 -10.56 -8.27
C ALA A 609 -33.30 -10.54 -7.81
N SER A 610 -32.40 -10.00 -8.63
CA SER A 610 -30.98 -9.85 -8.32
C SER A 610 -30.37 -8.62 -9.00
N CYS A 611 -29.23 -8.16 -8.50
CA CYS A 611 -28.47 -7.09 -9.15
C CYS A 611 -28.04 -7.45 -10.59
N SER A 612 -27.82 -8.73 -10.90
CA SER A 612 -27.41 -9.16 -12.25
C SER A 612 -28.52 -8.92 -13.29
N ASP A 613 -29.78 -8.98 -12.89
CA ASP A 613 -30.92 -8.80 -13.78
C ASP A 613 -31.04 -7.35 -14.27
N ILE A 614 -30.55 -6.39 -13.48
CA ILE A 614 -30.42 -4.97 -13.87
C ILE A 614 -29.42 -4.82 -15.04
N VAL A 615 -28.39 -5.66 -15.11
CA VAL A 615 -27.42 -5.67 -16.22
C VAL A 615 -28.06 -6.26 -17.47
N GLU A 616 -28.79 -7.37 -17.32
CA GLU A 616 -29.49 -7.98 -18.45
C GLU A 616 -30.61 -7.04 -18.97
N LEU A 617 -31.29 -6.27 -18.11
CA LEU A 617 -32.25 -5.22 -18.50
C LEU A 617 -31.60 -4.10 -19.35
N VAL A 618 -30.35 -3.70 -19.06
CA VAL A 618 -29.62 -2.71 -19.88
C VAL A 618 -29.07 -3.31 -21.17
N VAL A 619 -28.66 -4.58 -21.16
CA VAL A 619 -28.11 -5.31 -22.33
C VAL A 619 -29.22 -5.75 -23.30
N ASN A 620 -30.37 -6.13 -22.76
CA ASN A 620 -31.55 -6.68 -23.43
C ASN A 620 -32.82 -5.97 -22.90
N PRO A 621 -32.99 -4.66 -23.15
CA PRO A 621 -34.20 -3.93 -22.75
C PRO A 621 -35.45 -4.52 -23.42
N PRO A 622 -36.61 -4.52 -22.75
CA PRO A 622 -37.86 -5.05 -23.30
C PRO A 622 -38.31 -4.23 -24.52
N MET A 623 -38.83 -4.92 -25.53
CA MET A 623 -39.29 -4.37 -26.80
C MET A 623 -40.69 -4.92 -27.13
N ARG A 624 -41.48 -4.20 -27.94
CA ARG A 624 -42.80 -4.70 -28.34
C ARG A 624 -42.66 -5.84 -29.36
N PRO A 625 -43.54 -6.87 -29.34
CA PRO A 625 -43.58 -7.90 -30.37
C PRO A 625 -43.68 -7.27 -31.76
N GLY A 626 -42.68 -7.50 -32.62
CA GLY A 626 -42.56 -6.92 -33.95
C GLY A 626 -41.35 -5.99 -34.17
N GLU A 627 -40.87 -5.30 -33.13
CA GLU A 627 -39.81 -4.27 -33.26
C GLU A 627 -38.37 -4.83 -33.30
N ASN A 628 -38.22 -6.15 -33.14
CA ASN A 628 -36.95 -6.85 -32.89
C ASN A 628 -35.86 -6.71 -33.98
N SER A 629 -36.19 -6.25 -35.19
CA SER A 629 -35.24 -6.06 -36.29
C SER A 629 -34.36 -4.80 -36.13
N CYS A 630 -34.83 -3.77 -35.43
CA CYS A 630 -34.21 -2.45 -35.46
C CYS A 630 -33.07 -2.31 -34.43
N LYS A 631 -31.83 -2.66 -34.85
CA LYS A 631 -30.60 -2.46 -34.05
C LYS A 631 -30.44 -1.03 -33.50
N SER A 632 -30.86 -0.01 -34.26
CA SER A 632 -30.78 1.40 -33.83
C SER A 632 -31.77 1.76 -32.73
N LEU A 633 -32.90 1.05 -32.63
CA LEU A 633 -33.87 1.24 -31.54
C LEU A 633 -33.31 0.62 -30.27
N LYS A 634 -32.91 -0.66 -30.30
CA LYS A 634 -32.34 -1.35 -29.13
C LYS A 634 -31.14 -0.61 -28.53
N GLN A 635 -30.24 -0.06 -29.35
CA GLN A 635 -29.13 0.75 -28.84
C GLN A 635 -29.60 2.03 -28.13
N ARG A 636 -30.62 2.72 -28.66
CA ARG A 636 -31.24 3.88 -27.99
C ARG A 636 -31.94 3.49 -26.69
N LEU A 637 -32.60 2.33 -26.64
CA LEU A 637 -33.18 1.77 -25.42
C LEU A 637 -32.11 1.58 -24.34
N SER A 638 -31.02 0.85 -24.64
CA SER A 638 -29.91 0.62 -23.69
C SER A 638 -29.25 1.92 -23.18
N ILE A 639 -29.14 2.95 -24.04
CA ILE A 639 -28.63 4.27 -23.63
C ILE A 639 -29.56 4.94 -22.61
N HIS A 640 -30.87 4.97 -22.87
CA HIS A 640 -31.82 5.66 -22.02
C HIS A 640 -31.98 4.97 -20.64
N PHE A 641 -32.02 3.64 -20.61
CA PHE A 641 -32.00 2.87 -19.34
C PHE A 641 -30.74 3.17 -18.52
N ALA A 642 -29.56 3.17 -19.15
CA ALA A 642 -28.29 3.45 -18.47
C ALA A 642 -28.21 4.89 -17.92
N LEU A 643 -28.69 5.88 -18.69
CA LEU A 643 -28.72 7.28 -18.27
C LEU A 643 -29.74 7.53 -17.15
N THR A 644 -30.90 6.88 -17.18
CA THR A 644 -31.92 7.00 -16.12
C THR A 644 -31.38 6.49 -14.78
N LEU A 645 -30.71 5.32 -14.79
CA LEU A 645 -30.04 4.77 -13.62
C LEU A 645 -28.91 5.70 -13.12
N GLU A 646 -28.09 6.27 -14.01
CA GLU A 646 -27.05 7.22 -13.62
C GLU A 646 -27.64 8.56 -13.09
N HIS A 647 -28.85 8.93 -13.52
CA HIS A 647 -29.57 10.10 -13.02
C HIS A 647 -30.18 9.87 -11.63
N ILE A 648 -30.88 8.74 -11.39
CA ILE A 648 -31.39 8.34 -10.06
C ILE A 648 -30.24 8.37 -9.03
N TRP A 649 -29.10 7.75 -9.38
CA TRP A 649 -27.91 7.74 -8.53
C TRP A 649 -27.35 9.15 -8.27
N THR A 650 -27.40 10.04 -9.27
CA THR A 650 -26.95 11.43 -9.13
C THR A 650 -27.84 12.23 -8.18
N CYS A 651 -29.18 12.10 -8.30
CA CYS A 651 -30.14 12.74 -7.42
C CYS A 651 -29.99 12.26 -5.96
N ARG A 652 -29.79 10.95 -5.75
CA ARG A 652 -29.47 10.35 -4.44
C ARG A 652 -28.24 10.98 -3.79
N ASN A 653 -27.17 11.20 -4.55
CA ASN A 653 -25.94 11.76 -3.99
C ASN A 653 -26.10 13.23 -3.61
N LYS A 654 -26.84 14.03 -4.39
CA LYS A 654 -27.22 15.41 -4.01
C LYS A 654 -28.06 15.43 -2.73
N ALA A 655 -29.02 14.51 -2.59
CA ALA A 655 -29.80 14.39 -1.35
C ALA A 655 -28.91 14.07 -0.14
N MET A 656 -27.92 13.18 -0.29
CA MET A 656 -26.92 12.92 0.76
C MET A 656 -26.04 14.12 1.09
N GLU A 657 -25.64 14.92 0.10
CA GLU A 657 -24.89 16.17 0.33
C GLU A 657 -25.72 17.17 1.14
N LEU A 658 -27.01 17.33 0.82
CA LEU A 658 -27.96 18.17 1.57
C LEU A 658 -28.22 17.66 3.00
N ILE A 659 -28.47 16.36 3.17
CA ILE A 659 -28.64 15.74 4.51
C ILE A 659 -27.37 15.91 5.36
N THR A 660 -26.19 15.81 4.73
CA THR A 660 -24.90 16.03 5.41
C THR A 660 -24.76 17.49 5.84
N ALA A 661 -25.09 18.45 4.97
CA ALA A 661 -25.07 19.87 5.30
C ALA A 661 -26.04 20.22 6.45
N LEU A 662 -27.28 19.72 6.42
CA LEU A 662 -28.25 19.87 7.50
C LEU A 662 -27.73 19.27 8.82
N SER A 663 -27.04 18.13 8.77
CA SER A 663 -26.41 17.54 9.97
C SER A 663 -25.23 18.35 10.53
N GLN A 664 -24.65 19.27 9.74
CA GLN A 664 -23.64 20.23 10.20
C GLN A 664 -24.25 21.48 10.84
N ILE A 665 -25.52 21.80 10.57
CA ILE A 665 -26.22 22.89 11.28
C ILE A 665 -26.41 22.51 12.76
N ASN A 666 -26.64 21.22 13.06
CA ASN A 666 -26.65 20.64 14.42
C ASN A 666 -25.24 20.52 15.07
N LEU A 667 -24.32 21.42 14.70
CA LEU A 667 -23.03 21.70 15.36
C LEU A 667 -22.90 23.14 15.85
N PHE A 668 -23.82 24.05 15.47
CA PHE A 668 -23.84 25.41 16.00
C PHE A 668 -24.46 25.46 17.40
N TRP A 669 -24.07 26.47 18.16
CA TRP A 669 -24.67 26.77 19.46
C TRP A 669 -26.06 27.39 19.29
N MET A 670 -27.02 26.99 20.12
CA MET A 670 -28.39 27.51 20.10
C MET A 670 -28.62 28.47 21.27
N ALA A 671 -29.24 29.61 20.97
CA ALA A 671 -29.64 30.60 21.97
C ALA A 671 -30.58 30.00 23.05
N PRO A 672 -30.58 30.55 24.28
CA PRO A 672 -31.59 30.22 25.27
C PRO A 672 -32.98 30.79 24.89
N PRO A 673 -34.06 30.27 25.50
CA PRO A 673 -35.37 30.93 25.47
C PRO A 673 -35.32 32.35 26.09
N ALA A 674 -36.38 33.13 25.86
CA ALA A 674 -36.62 34.39 26.55
C ALA A 674 -36.54 34.23 28.09
N ASP A 675 -36.05 35.29 28.77
CA ASP A 675 -35.82 35.35 30.22
C ASP A 675 -34.89 34.27 30.82
N VAL A 676 -34.10 33.58 29.98
CA VAL A 676 -33.10 32.58 30.42
C VAL A 676 -31.68 33.01 30.00
N THR A 677 -30.74 32.99 30.95
CA THR A 677 -29.30 33.21 30.68
C THR A 677 -28.58 31.88 30.53
N LYS A 678 -27.73 31.75 29.52
CA LYS A 678 -26.99 30.52 29.22
C LYS A 678 -25.49 30.69 29.50
N LEU A 679 -24.93 29.81 30.32
CA LEU A 679 -23.57 29.89 30.85
C LEU A 679 -22.72 28.76 30.26
N ASN A 680 -21.84 29.08 29.30
CA ASN A 680 -20.89 28.12 28.77
C ASN A 680 -19.60 28.10 29.60
N THR A 681 -19.14 26.90 29.98
CA THR A 681 -17.94 26.68 30.80
C THR A 681 -16.90 25.82 30.06
N ASP A 682 -15.61 26.11 30.21
CA ASP A 682 -14.51 25.33 29.60
C ASP A 682 -13.20 25.50 30.39
N VAL A 683 -12.27 24.53 30.30
CA VAL A 683 -10.99 24.53 31.01
C VAL A 683 -9.77 24.29 30.12
N ALA A 684 -8.78 25.18 30.25
CA ALA A 684 -7.45 25.04 29.65
C ALA A 684 -6.39 24.67 30.70
N VAL A 685 -6.01 23.38 30.76
CA VAL A 685 -4.98 22.85 31.68
C VAL A 685 -3.56 23.07 31.10
N ARG A 686 -2.63 23.60 31.91
CA ARG A 686 -1.22 23.80 31.53
C ARG A 686 -0.28 23.53 32.71
N GLY A 687 0.26 22.31 32.76
CA GLY A 687 1.10 21.86 33.88
C GLY A 687 0.26 21.73 35.15
N ASN A 688 0.77 22.22 36.27
CA ASN A 688 0.12 22.13 37.59
C ASN A 688 -1.00 23.17 37.80
N ARG A 689 -1.42 23.92 36.76
CA ARG A 689 -2.51 24.90 36.83
C ARG A 689 -3.51 24.70 35.71
N SER A 690 -4.76 25.07 36.00
CA SER A 690 -5.86 25.13 35.06
C SER A 690 -6.39 26.55 34.95
N THR A 691 -6.76 26.98 33.75
CA THR A 691 -7.51 28.23 33.54
C THR A 691 -8.95 27.86 33.27
N ILE A 692 -9.85 28.25 34.16
CA ILE A 692 -11.29 28.00 34.02
C ILE A 692 -11.98 29.26 33.50
N ALA A 693 -12.91 29.08 32.56
CA ALA A 693 -13.62 30.17 31.91
C ALA A 693 -15.14 29.95 31.97
N VAL A 694 -15.88 31.06 32.04
CA VAL A 694 -17.35 31.10 32.04
C VAL A 694 -17.80 32.24 31.12
N ILE A 695 -18.81 32.02 30.29
CA ILE A 695 -19.41 33.08 29.47
C ILE A 695 -20.93 33.01 29.47
N ALA A 696 -21.56 34.12 29.88
CA ALA A 696 -23.01 34.30 29.88
C ALA A 696 -23.48 34.83 28.52
N ARG A 697 -24.50 34.19 27.95
CA ARG A 697 -25.16 34.57 26.69
C ARG A 697 -26.67 34.65 26.89
N GLY A 698 -27.31 35.69 26.33
CA GLY A 698 -28.76 35.90 26.39
C GLY A 698 -29.51 35.40 25.15
N GLU A 699 -30.83 35.66 25.11
CA GLU A 699 -31.77 35.23 24.05
C GLU A 699 -31.31 35.60 22.62
N SER A 700 -30.70 36.77 22.42
CA SER A 700 -30.18 37.20 21.10
C SER A 700 -28.87 36.51 20.70
N GLY A 701 -28.37 35.56 21.49
CA GLY A 701 -27.04 34.97 21.37
C GLY A 701 -25.90 35.95 21.68
N ALA A 702 -26.21 37.16 22.14
CA ALA A 702 -25.22 38.14 22.54
C ALA A 702 -24.54 37.75 23.86
N VAL A 703 -23.23 38.01 23.95
CA VAL A 703 -22.49 37.85 25.20
C VAL A 703 -22.92 38.94 26.18
N VAL A 704 -23.47 38.53 27.32
CA VAL A 704 -23.78 39.43 28.44
C VAL A 704 -22.47 39.80 29.14
N LYS A 705 -21.70 38.79 29.55
CA LYS A 705 -20.47 38.94 30.34
C LYS A 705 -19.61 37.68 30.23
N ALA A 706 -18.29 37.83 30.32
CA ALA A 706 -17.32 36.75 30.20
C ALA A 706 -16.29 36.85 31.32
N TRP A 707 -15.90 35.72 31.91
CA TRP A 707 -14.94 35.63 33.01
C TRP A 707 -13.90 34.53 32.80
N ALA A 708 -12.69 34.74 33.34
CA ALA A 708 -11.66 33.70 33.42
C ALA A 708 -10.84 33.85 34.72
N LYS A 709 -10.44 32.72 35.33
CA LYS A 709 -9.48 32.71 36.45
C LYS A 709 -8.57 31.48 36.38
N VAL A 710 -7.35 31.63 36.93
CA VAL A 710 -6.41 30.52 37.09
C VAL A 710 -6.65 29.86 38.45
N VAL A 711 -6.57 28.53 38.48
CA VAL A 711 -6.71 27.68 39.68
C VAL A 711 -5.61 26.60 39.68
N ASP A 712 -5.03 26.33 40.85
CA ASP A 712 -3.95 25.34 41.01
C ASP A 712 -4.52 23.91 41.10
N ILE A 713 -5.11 23.45 39.98
CA ILE A 713 -5.71 22.12 39.80
C ILE A 713 -5.07 21.45 38.59
N GLU A 714 -4.56 20.22 38.78
CA GLU A 714 -3.92 19.43 37.73
C GLU A 714 -4.89 18.50 36.97
N ASP A 715 -5.98 18.09 37.63
CA ASP A 715 -6.95 17.13 37.06
C ASP A 715 -8.02 17.87 36.23
N PRO A 716 -8.13 17.61 34.90
CA PRO A 716 -9.09 18.31 34.05
C PRO A 716 -10.54 18.11 34.48
N LEU A 717 -10.92 16.93 34.99
CA LEU A 717 -12.31 16.64 35.35
C LEU A 717 -12.74 17.37 36.62
N VAL A 718 -11.82 17.49 37.59
CA VAL A 718 -12.05 18.28 38.81
C VAL A 718 -12.10 19.78 38.48
N ALA A 719 -11.28 20.23 37.55
CA ALA A 719 -11.31 21.63 37.09
C ALA A 719 -12.61 21.96 36.32
N GLU A 720 -13.11 21.08 35.45
CA GLU A 720 -14.42 21.24 34.77
C GLU A 720 -15.58 21.31 35.78
N ALA A 721 -15.59 20.42 36.78
CA ALA A 721 -16.59 20.44 37.86
C ALA A 721 -16.55 21.76 38.66
N ILE A 722 -15.35 22.33 38.87
CA ILE A 722 -15.17 23.63 39.55
C ILE A 722 -15.49 24.81 38.63
N ALA A 723 -15.35 24.69 37.31
CA ALA A 723 -15.84 25.68 36.35
C ALA A 723 -17.37 25.77 36.37
N ILE A 724 -18.06 24.62 36.41
CA ILE A 724 -19.52 24.53 36.56
C ILE A 724 -19.99 25.13 37.89
N LYS A 725 -19.33 24.77 39.02
CA LYS A 725 -19.64 25.39 40.32
C LYS A 725 -19.46 26.91 40.29
N TRP A 726 -18.34 27.39 39.75
CA TRP A 726 -18.06 28.82 39.67
C TRP A 726 -19.02 29.58 38.74
N ALA A 727 -19.57 28.94 37.70
CA ALA A 727 -20.61 29.54 36.87
C ALA A 727 -21.90 29.84 37.65
N LEU A 728 -22.28 28.99 38.62
CA LEU A 728 -23.41 29.24 39.52
C LEU A 728 -23.09 30.36 40.52
N GLU A 729 -21.90 30.35 41.13
CA GLU A 729 -21.43 31.42 42.02
C GLU A 729 -21.45 32.80 41.31
N LEU A 730 -21.07 32.84 40.02
CA LEU A 730 -21.15 34.03 39.20
C LEU A 730 -22.60 34.44 38.90
N ALA A 731 -23.47 33.49 38.53
CA ALA A 731 -24.87 33.76 38.22
C ALA A 731 -25.66 34.32 39.41
N GLU A 732 -25.37 33.83 40.62
CA GLU A 732 -25.88 34.36 41.88
C GLU A 732 -25.41 35.80 42.08
N SER A 733 -24.12 36.08 41.87
CA SER A 733 -23.54 37.42 42.03
C SER A 733 -24.05 38.47 41.02
N GLU A 734 -24.48 38.05 39.83
CA GLU A 734 -25.10 38.92 38.81
C GLU A 734 -26.64 38.90 38.86
N SER A 735 -27.25 38.17 39.80
CA SER A 735 -28.70 38.05 39.99
C SER A 735 -29.49 37.54 38.77
N PHE A 736 -28.95 36.56 38.02
CA PHE A 736 -29.68 35.95 36.90
C PHE A 736 -30.82 35.04 37.42
N PRO A 737 -32.10 35.22 37.00
CA PRO A 737 -33.23 34.49 37.60
C PRO A 737 -33.36 33.04 37.12
N ASN A 738 -33.09 32.78 35.83
CA ASN A 738 -33.15 31.47 35.20
C ASN A 738 -31.84 31.21 34.46
N VAL A 739 -31.23 30.03 34.68
CA VAL A 739 -29.92 29.68 34.12
C VAL A 739 -29.84 28.28 33.52
N ILE A 740 -29.16 28.18 32.37
CA ILE A 740 -28.74 26.90 31.78
C ILE A 740 -27.22 26.87 31.76
N VAL A 741 -26.60 25.90 32.43
CA VAL A 741 -25.14 25.71 32.43
C VAL A 741 -24.76 24.64 31.40
N GLU A 742 -23.86 25.00 30.49
CA GLU A 742 -23.39 24.17 29.37
C GLU A 742 -21.87 23.89 29.48
N SER A 743 -21.50 22.61 29.49
CA SER A 743 -20.10 22.13 29.40
C SER A 743 -19.98 21.03 28.34
N ASP A 744 -18.79 20.88 27.74
CA ASP A 744 -18.48 19.73 26.88
C ASP A 744 -18.09 18.46 27.67
N SER A 745 -17.86 18.59 28.98
CA SER A 745 -17.63 17.50 29.91
C SER A 745 -18.94 16.77 30.24
N LYS A 746 -19.30 15.80 29.38
CA LYS A 746 -20.47 14.93 29.62
C LYS A 746 -20.44 14.24 30.99
N ILE A 747 -19.26 13.88 31.49
CA ILE A 747 -19.13 13.23 32.80
C ILE A 747 -19.61 14.17 33.92
N CYS A 748 -19.23 15.44 33.89
CA CYS A 748 -19.68 16.42 34.88
C CYS A 748 -21.18 16.68 34.77
N ILE A 749 -21.71 16.91 33.56
CA ILE A 749 -23.14 17.17 33.35
C ILE A 749 -23.98 15.96 33.80
N ASP A 750 -23.62 14.73 33.42
CA ASP A 750 -24.37 13.52 33.82
C ASP A 750 -24.37 13.33 35.35
N ASN A 751 -23.27 13.68 36.05
CA ASN A 751 -23.18 13.60 37.52
C ASN A 751 -23.92 14.73 38.25
N PHE A 752 -24.19 15.87 37.60
CA PHE A 752 -24.96 16.97 38.19
C PHE A 752 -26.46 16.91 37.82
N SER A 753 -26.83 16.29 36.70
CA SER A 753 -28.22 16.14 36.26
C SER A 753 -28.95 14.93 36.87
N ASP A 754 -28.29 13.77 36.99
CA ASP A 754 -28.95 12.53 37.43
C ASP A 754 -28.60 12.16 38.88
N ASN A 755 -29.62 11.74 39.66
CA ASN A 755 -29.46 11.01 40.93
C ASN A 755 -28.98 9.55 40.68
N SER A 756 -27.92 9.38 39.88
CA SER A 756 -27.41 8.07 39.48
C SER A 756 -26.48 7.45 40.54
N THR A 757 -26.58 6.15 40.74
CA THR A 757 -25.85 5.38 41.79
C THR A 757 -24.37 5.12 41.47
N SER A 758 -23.74 5.96 40.64
CA SER A 758 -22.38 5.77 40.12
C SER A 758 -21.61 7.11 40.06
N SER A 759 -21.57 7.83 41.18
CA SER A 759 -20.82 9.08 41.32
C SER A 759 -19.31 8.88 41.07
N TYR A 760 -18.69 9.82 40.33
CA TYR A 760 -17.27 9.71 40.00
C TYR A 760 -16.40 10.31 41.11
N TRP A 761 -15.96 9.48 42.06
CA TRP A 761 -15.32 9.79 43.36
C TRP A 761 -14.45 11.07 43.51
N LYS A 762 -13.81 11.56 42.45
CA LYS A 762 -13.05 12.82 42.45
C LYS A 762 -13.91 14.08 42.49
N ILE A 763 -15.17 14.01 42.01
CA ILE A 763 -16.09 15.15 41.94
C ILE A 763 -17.27 15.03 42.93
N ASP A 764 -17.44 13.89 43.60
CA ASP A 764 -18.51 13.63 44.59
C ASP A 764 -18.60 14.71 45.67
N ALA A 765 -17.46 15.23 46.15
CA ALA A 765 -17.40 16.30 47.14
C ALA A 765 -17.95 17.65 46.64
N LEU A 766 -18.12 17.84 45.33
CA LEU A 766 -18.64 19.05 44.70
C LEU A 766 -20.13 18.95 44.37
N ILE A 767 -20.68 17.74 44.24
CA ILE A 767 -22.09 17.53 43.85
C ILE A 767 -23.07 18.20 44.84
N PRO A 768 -22.95 18.05 46.17
CA PRO A 768 -23.86 18.71 47.12
C PRO A 768 -23.78 20.24 47.06
N ASP A 769 -22.60 20.79 46.77
CA ASP A 769 -22.38 22.23 46.67
C ASP A 769 -23.01 22.80 45.39
N VAL A 770 -22.86 22.11 44.27
CA VAL A 770 -23.48 22.48 42.99
C VAL A 770 -25.00 22.36 43.06
N HIS A 771 -25.53 21.30 43.67
CA HIS A 771 -26.97 21.15 43.90
C HIS A 771 -27.52 22.21 44.86
N ARG A 772 -26.81 22.55 45.95
CA ARG A 772 -27.22 23.63 46.86
C ARG A 772 -27.28 24.98 46.15
N LEU A 773 -26.27 25.32 45.35
CA LEU A 773 -26.25 26.56 44.55
C LEU A 773 -27.37 26.57 43.49
N ALA A 774 -27.64 25.44 42.84
CA ALA A 774 -28.72 25.35 41.85
C ALA A 774 -30.13 25.67 42.43
N LEU A 775 -30.34 25.44 43.72
CA LEU A 775 -31.60 25.77 44.42
C LEU A 775 -31.79 27.28 44.70
N HIS A 776 -30.78 28.12 44.46
CA HIS A 776 -30.89 29.57 44.64
C HIS A 776 -31.57 30.28 43.44
N PHE A 777 -31.83 29.56 42.35
CA PHE A 777 -32.40 30.07 41.09
C PHE A 777 -33.87 29.64 40.90
N LEU A 778 -34.66 30.42 40.15
CA LEU A 778 -36.04 30.05 39.81
C LEU A 778 -36.09 28.87 38.84
N SER A 779 -35.05 28.74 38.00
CA SER A 779 -34.83 27.59 37.14
C SER A 779 -33.32 27.42 36.91
N CYS A 780 -32.81 26.22 37.14
CA CYS A 780 -31.43 25.83 36.86
C CYS A 780 -31.39 24.49 36.13
N CYS A 781 -30.72 24.41 34.98
CA CYS A 781 -30.56 23.17 34.22
C CYS A 781 -29.11 22.98 33.75
N PHE A 782 -28.60 21.75 33.84
CA PHE A 782 -27.29 21.37 33.30
C PHE A 782 -27.47 20.67 31.94
N ALA A 783 -26.79 21.16 30.92
CA ALA A 783 -26.90 20.68 29.54
C ALA A 783 -25.53 20.31 28.96
N TRP A 784 -25.44 19.15 28.31
CA TRP A 784 -24.20 18.74 27.64
C TRP A 784 -24.18 19.27 26.20
N VAL A 785 -23.08 19.94 25.85
CA VAL A 785 -22.83 20.43 24.49
C VAL A 785 -21.64 19.73 23.84
N LYS A 786 -21.61 19.68 22.50
CA LYS A 786 -20.40 19.27 21.79
C LYS A 786 -19.37 20.40 21.85
N ARG A 787 -18.09 20.06 21.93
CA ARG A 787 -16.97 21.03 21.96
C ARG A 787 -17.03 22.06 20.83
N GLU A 788 -17.46 21.64 19.63
CA GLU A 788 -17.62 22.52 18.47
C GLU A 788 -18.58 23.70 18.73
N ALA A 789 -19.58 23.52 19.60
CA ALA A 789 -20.55 24.52 20.05
C ALA A 789 -20.15 25.23 21.36
N ASN A 790 -19.13 24.74 22.07
CA ASN A 790 -18.58 25.37 23.30
C ASN A 790 -17.38 26.30 23.03
N MET A 791 -16.98 26.45 21.76
CA MET A 791 -15.72 27.10 21.35
C MET A 791 -15.49 28.51 21.92
N VAL A 792 -16.54 29.28 22.23
CA VAL A 792 -16.39 30.63 22.79
C VAL A 792 -15.82 30.60 24.21
N ALA A 793 -16.25 29.64 25.04
CA ALA A 793 -15.65 29.39 26.35
C ALA A 793 -14.24 28.79 26.20
N HIS A 794 -14.03 27.93 25.20
CA HIS A 794 -12.74 27.29 24.93
C HIS A 794 -11.63 28.29 24.56
N GLU A 795 -11.89 29.20 23.64
CA GLU A 795 -10.94 30.26 23.28
C GLU A 795 -10.70 31.23 24.45
N LEU A 796 -11.70 31.44 25.30
CA LEU A 796 -11.59 32.27 26.51
C LEU A 796 -10.65 31.63 27.54
N ALA A 797 -10.80 30.33 27.81
CA ALA A 797 -9.91 29.56 28.69
C ALA A 797 -8.47 29.53 28.17
N GLN A 798 -8.27 29.31 26.86
CA GLN A 798 -6.93 29.29 26.27
C GLN A 798 -6.22 30.65 26.29
N SER A 799 -6.96 31.74 26.03
CA SER A 799 -6.40 33.10 25.91
C SER A 799 -5.82 33.62 27.22
N PHE A 800 -6.33 33.16 28.38
CA PHE A 800 -6.10 33.79 29.68
C PHE A 800 -5.15 33.04 30.63
N SER A 801 -4.43 32.06 30.09
CA SER A 801 -3.45 31.18 30.74
C SER A 801 -2.24 31.79 31.49
N ALA A 802 -2.20 33.10 31.72
CA ALA A 802 -1.10 33.82 32.38
C ALA A 802 -1.54 34.87 33.42
N LEU A 803 -2.83 34.93 33.77
CA LEU A 803 -3.37 35.89 34.74
C LEU A 803 -2.98 35.60 36.19
N SER A 804 -2.83 36.67 36.97
CA SER A 804 -2.65 36.66 38.42
C SER A 804 -3.92 37.03 39.21
N SER A 805 -5.00 37.41 38.52
CA SER A 805 -6.28 37.83 39.08
C SER A 805 -7.45 37.28 38.26
N VAL A 806 -8.68 37.39 38.80
CA VAL A 806 -9.90 37.12 38.02
C VAL A 806 -10.04 38.19 36.94
N PHE A 807 -10.23 37.77 35.70
CA PHE A 807 -10.57 38.63 34.57
C PHE A 807 -12.08 38.60 34.33
N SER A 808 -12.66 39.75 33.99
CA SER A 808 -14.04 39.89 33.54
C SER A 808 -14.14 40.93 32.42
N CYS A 809 -15.01 40.71 31.43
CA CYS A 809 -15.25 41.65 30.34
C CYS A 809 -16.65 41.51 29.74
N ASN A 810 -17.09 42.55 29.02
CA ASN A 810 -18.36 42.60 28.30
C ASN A 810 -18.14 42.44 26.79
N ALA A 811 -19.19 42.26 26.00
CA ALA A 811 -19.13 42.00 24.54
C ALA A 811 -18.24 42.97 23.73
N THR A 812 -18.15 44.24 24.13
CA THR A 812 -17.32 45.28 23.48
C THR A 812 -15.81 45.15 23.74
N SER A 813 -15.42 44.19 24.59
CA SER A 813 -14.05 44.05 25.15
C SER A 813 -13.52 42.61 25.09
N LEU A 814 -14.12 41.76 24.26
CA LEU A 814 -13.72 40.35 24.07
C LEU A 814 -12.36 40.24 23.35
N PRO A 815 -11.50 39.25 23.70
CA PRO A 815 -10.30 38.93 22.93
C PRO A 815 -10.63 38.57 21.48
N PRO A 816 -9.74 38.84 20.49
CA PRO A 816 -10.03 38.61 19.07
C PRO A 816 -10.45 37.17 18.74
N SER A 817 -9.80 36.16 19.32
CA SER A 817 -10.14 34.73 19.19
C SER A 817 -11.56 34.42 19.67
N VAL A 818 -11.93 34.93 20.85
CA VAL A 818 -13.25 34.77 21.47
C VAL A 818 -14.32 35.50 20.66
N PHE A 819 -14.00 36.68 20.13
CA PHE A 819 -14.90 37.45 19.26
C PHE A 819 -15.14 36.76 17.91
N GLU A 820 -14.11 36.16 17.29
CA GLU A 820 -14.28 35.35 16.07
C GLU A 820 -15.14 34.10 16.32
N ALA A 821 -14.93 33.39 17.44
CA ALA A 821 -15.75 32.26 17.84
C ALA A 821 -17.22 32.66 18.06
N TRP A 822 -17.47 33.74 18.79
CA TRP A 822 -18.82 34.27 19.03
C TRP A 822 -19.51 34.72 17.74
N LYS A 823 -18.80 35.44 16.86
CA LYS A 823 -19.34 35.87 15.56
C LYS A 823 -19.70 34.70 14.64
N ARG A 824 -18.94 33.61 14.70
CA ARG A 824 -19.24 32.36 13.98
C ARG A 824 -20.51 31.69 14.52
N ASP A 825 -20.72 31.69 15.83
CA ASP A 825 -21.94 31.14 16.44
C ASP A 825 -23.18 31.98 16.07
N LEU A 826 -23.07 33.32 16.10
CA LEU A 826 -24.13 34.23 15.63
C LEU A 826 -24.49 34.01 14.15
N LEU A 827 -23.51 33.75 13.28
CA LEU A 827 -23.77 33.40 11.88
C LEU A 827 -24.51 32.05 11.76
N GLY A 828 -24.21 31.09 12.64
CA GLY A 828 -24.96 29.84 12.76
C GLY A 828 -26.44 30.05 13.12
N LEU A 829 -26.72 30.94 14.07
CA LEU A 829 -28.09 31.31 14.45
C LEU A 829 -28.89 31.99 13.32
N SER A 830 -28.21 32.62 12.35
CA SER A 830 -28.88 33.20 11.16
C SER A 830 -29.14 32.19 10.03
N LEU A 831 -28.78 30.92 10.22
CA LEU A 831 -28.88 29.83 9.25
C LEU A 831 -29.71 28.63 9.75
N ALA A 832 -30.32 28.77 10.94
CA ALA A 832 -31.18 27.78 11.59
C ALA A 832 -32.66 28.25 11.57
#